data_AF-A0A7V3D6H1-F1
#
_entry.id   AF-A0A7V3D6H1-F1
#
_cell.length_a   1.000
_cell.length_b   1.000
_cell.length_c   1.000
_cell.angle_alpha   90.00
_cell.angle_beta   90.00
_cell.angle_gamma   90.00
#
_symmetry.space_group_name_H-M   'P 1'
#
loop_
_entity.id
_entity.type
_entity.pdbx_description
1 polymer ?
#
loop_
_entity_poly.entity_id
_entity_poly.type
_entity_poly.pdbx_seq_one_letter_code
_entity_poly.pdbx_strand_id
1 'polypeptide(L)'
;DRSTSVWNQGRFGDILRWVLRGSIAFLGVFTLVAGFALLHAAWTGDFLGFLPTRVREGLEEAWKIPPPAPGEGRRWHLEFRSYIMDPESDIWLAGALAIAATMFVVLIYRREIRAVEPPDSAPTSAGGDLRPLADAVDADAGWLPTFVARLGLVLASILWRGGRSRSLLLLAGLRLGFILLMLAVLMPQLRLWFERQAWPDVVLILDDSASMGEEEGNPDAQVQELAKRLQSEAGLTRKERLALAKALISRGQADWITRILTERQIKVHVYRCSGRASHLGSATRPDEAKKLLEDIKGLQARAEHDSSQIGNAIRQVLNDFRGSSLAGVILFTDGAVTEGESLADAAKYAAQMKVPLFFVGLGDNRENKNLILQDVKVAGSVFVGDNLVFQGKLIARGFNDQAGKKVKVLLREKARAAGQKDSLLQEKELVLRGNTEPIEFRFEWRAREAGEKTFIVEVPVEEGEVALDDNTAERDVTVVEIRTLKVLYVEGYARWEYRYLKTLLERESRRLPNNKTMELKAFLQEPELAKAELRREQDRTLLPHLPTRDQLMDRVNGYDVVILGDIDPNPGENSRMPEFLKDLVDFVREKGGGLLLVAGERSAPHKLRDSPLRDILPIDVTSDRPPAEPETGRGESYRYRPELTPVGRRHPIFSFNAEDGEPIWKSLQPMYWWAEG
;
A
#
# COMPACT_ATOMS: atom_id res chain seq x y z
N ASP A 1 54.07 99.41 -35.08
CA ASP A 1 53.76 98.42 -34.05
C ASP A 1 53.42 97.06 -34.62
N ARG A 2 54.28 96.08 -34.30
CA ARG A 2 54.03 94.65 -34.45
C ARG A 2 53.61 94.08 -33.09
N SER A 3 52.87 92.99 -33.17
CA SER A 3 52.69 91.95 -32.16
C SER A 3 51.55 92.17 -31.15
N THR A 4 50.46 91.42 -31.34
CA THR A 4 50.02 90.33 -30.43
C THR A 4 48.62 89.84 -30.82
N SER A 5 48.49 88.79 -31.66
CA SER A 5 47.29 87.90 -31.64
C SER A 5 47.41 86.62 -32.49
N VAL A 6 48.61 86.04 -32.72
CA VAL A 6 48.75 84.81 -33.55
C VAL A 6 48.95 83.53 -32.72
N TRP A 7 49.06 83.63 -31.40
CA TRP A 7 49.18 82.45 -30.53
C TRP A 7 47.81 81.99 -30.03
N ASN A 8 47.03 81.23 -30.82
CA ASN A 8 46.17 80.17 -30.25
C ASN A 8 45.42 79.21 -31.21
N GLN A 9 45.50 79.34 -32.55
CA GLN A 9 44.72 78.41 -33.41
C GLN A 9 45.41 77.08 -33.71
N GLY A 10 46.75 77.01 -33.70
CA GLY A 10 47.49 75.77 -33.98
C GLY A 10 47.41 74.73 -32.85
N ARG A 11 47.59 75.16 -31.59
CA ARG A 11 47.58 74.27 -30.41
C ARG A 11 46.21 73.65 -30.13
N PHE A 12 45.12 74.40 -30.35
CA PHE A 12 43.76 73.88 -30.16
C PHE A 12 43.41 72.81 -31.21
N GLY A 13 43.84 72.99 -32.46
CA GLY A 13 43.66 71.98 -33.53
C GLY A 13 44.48 70.71 -33.31
N ASP A 14 45.67 70.82 -32.74
CA ASP A 14 46.51 69.65 -32.41
C ASP A 14 46.01 68.89 -31.19
N ILE A 15 45.57 69.60 -30.14
CA ILE A 15 44.91 68.97 -28.98
C ILE A 15 43.60 68.31 -29.42
N LEU A 16 42.78 68.97 -30.24
CA LEU A 16 41.54 68.39 -30.74
C LEU A 16 41.78 67.16 -31.63
N ARG A 17 42.85 67.16 -32.45
CA ARG A 17 43.26 65.97 -33.23
C ARG A 17 43.80 64.85 -32.34
N TRP A 18 44.52 65.15 -31.26
CA TRP A 18 44.98 64.16 -30.29
C TRP A 18 43.82 63.58 -29.47
N VAL A 19 42.88 64.42 -29.07
CA VAL A 19 41.64 64.01 -28.40
C VAL A 19 40.75 63.20 -29.34
N LEU A 20 40.63 63.57 -30.63
CA LEU A 20 39.90 62.77 -31.63
C LEU A 20 40.59 61.42 -31.89
N ARG A 21 41.91 61.39 -32.05
CA ARG A 21 42.64 60.13 -32.26
C ARG A 21 42.62 59.25 -31.02
N GLY A 22 42.75 59.85 -29.84
CA GLY A 22 42.64 59.17 -28.55
C GLY A 22 41.24 58.61 -28.30
N SER A 23 40.20 59.36 -28.63
CA SER A 23 38.81 58.91 -28.54
C SER A 23 38.47 57.84 -29.58
N ILE A 24 38.99 57.91 -30.80
CA ILE A 24 38.85 56.83 -31.81
C ILE A 24 39.59 55.57 -31.38
N ALA A 25 40.82 55.69 -30.85
CA ALA A 25 41.57 54.55 -30.34
C ALA A 25 40.87 53.92 -29.12
N PHE A 26 40.36 54.76 -28.21
CA PHE A 26 39.58 54.31 -27.05
C PHE A 26 38.28 53.62 -27.47
N LEU A 27 37.56 54.18 -28.44
CA LEU A 27 36.35 53.58 -28.99
C LEU A 27 36.65 52.25 -29.70
N GLY A 28 37.77 52.16 -30.42
CA GLY A 28 38.22 50.92 -31.07
C GLY A 28 38.56 49.83 -30.06
N VAL A 29 39.32 50.15 -29.01
CA VAL A 29 39.65 49.21 -27.93
C VAL A 29 38.39 48.80 -27.17
N PHE A 30 37.52 49.76 -26.83
CA PHE A 30 36.24 49.49 -26.16
C PHE A 30 35.36 48.55 -26.99
N THR A 31 35.27 48.78 -28.30
CA THR A 31 34.48 47.93 -29.21
C THR A 31 35.06 46.52 -29.31
N LEU A 32 36.40 46.37 -29.34
CA LEU A 32 37.05 45.06 -29.34
C LEU A 32 36.81 44.30 -28.03
N VAL A 33 36.91 44.98 -26.88
CA VAL A 33 36.67 44.38 -25.56
C VAL A 33 35.20 44.01 -25.40
N ALA A 34 34.28 44.90 -25.78
CA ALA A 34 32.84 44.63 -25.77
C ALA A 34 32.47 43.47 -26.71
N GLY A 35 33.05 43.45 -27.92
CA GLY A 35 32.88 42.36 -28.87
C GLY A 35 33.37 41.02 -28.33
N PHE A 36 34.55 41.00 -27.70
CA PHE A 36 35.08 39.80 -27.04
C PHE A 36 34.18 39.32 -25.89
N ALA A 37 33.73 40.23 -25.02
CA ALA A 37 32.84 39.90 -23.90
C ALA A 37 31.50 39.30 -24.38
N LEU A 38 30.92 39.85 -25.45
CA LEU A 38 29.68 39.32 -26.06
C LEU A 38 29.91 37.95 -26.70
N LEU A 39 31.03 37.76 -27.39
CA LEU A 39 31.37 36.48 -28.04
C LEU A 39 31.70 35.39 -27.00
N HIS A 40 32.39 35.76 -25.92
CA HIS A 40 32.62 34.91 -24.74
C HIS A 40 31.30 34.53 -24.07
N ALA A 41 30.40 35.49 -23.84
CA ALA A 41 29.09 35.25 -23.25
C ALA A 41 28.24 34.32 -24.12
N ALA A 42 28.25 34.50 -25.44
CA ALA A 42 27.54 33.64 -26.38
C ALA A 42 28.08 32.20 -26.40
N TRP A 43 29.39 32.01 -26.18
CA TRP A 43 30.02 30.69 -26.19
C TRP A 43 29.94 29.96 -24.85
N THR A 44 30.16 30.66 -23.73
CA THR A 44 30.28 30.08 -22.39
C THR A 44 29.01 30.20 -21.56
N GLY A 45 28.10 31.10 -21.95
CA GLY A 45 26.91 31.45 -21.17
C GLY A 45 27.18 32.31 -19.93
N ASP A 46 28.43 32.72 -19.67
CA ASP A 46 28.81 33.59 -18.56
C ASP A 46 29.47 34.89 -19.06
N PHE A 47 28.78 36.02 -18.88
CA PHE A 47 29.20 37.34 -19.36
C PHE A 47 30.47 37.84 -18.66
N LEU A 48 30.66 37.53 -17.38
CA LEU A 48 31.84 37.99 -16.61
C LEU A 48 32.85 36.87 -16.35
N GLY A 49 32.65 35.69 -16.94
CA GLY A 49 33.49 34.51 -16.68
C GLY A 49 34.96 34.65 -17.10
N PHE A 50 35.29 35.62 -17.96
CA PHE A 50 36.66 35.90 -18.39
C PHE A 50 37.47 36.76 -17.41
N LEU A 51 36.82 37.39 -16.42
CA LEU A 51 37.49 38.27 -15.47
C LEU A 51 38.16 37.46 -14.34
N PRO A 52 39.36 37.85 -13.87
CA PRO A 52 39.95 37.27 -12.68
C PRO A 52 39.04 37.45 -11.45
N THR A 53 39.00 36.44 -10.57
CA THR A 53 38.07 36.39 -9.42
C THR A 53 38.09 37.66 -8.57
N ARG A 54 39.28 38.22 -8.32
CA ARG A 54 39.46 39.47 -7.54
C ARG A 54 38.79 40.69 -8.17
N VAL A 55 38.80 40.79 -9.50
CA VAL A 55 38.19 41.91 -10.23
C VAL A 55 36.67 41.75 -10.24
N ARG A 56 36.19 40.50 -10.39
CA ARG A 56 34.77 40.17 -10.35
C ARG A 56 34.15 40.44 -8.98
N GLU A 57 34.82 40.01 -7.90
CA GLU A 57 34.38 40.26 -6.52
C GLU A 57 34.31 41.75 -6.20
N GLY A 58 35.28 42.56 -6.66
CA GLY A 58 35.25 44.01 -6.47
C GLY A 58 34.09 44.70 -7.22
N LEU A 59 33.73 44.23 -8.42
CA LEU A 59 32.55 44.72 -9.15
C LEU A 59 31.25 44.32 -8.44
N GLU A 60 31.19 43.10 -7.91
CA GLU A 60 30.04 42.59 -7.18
C GLU A 60 29.80 43.33 -5.86
N GLU A 61 30.87 43.68 -5.14
CA GLU A 61 30.82 44.49 -3.93
C GLU A 61 30.35 45.92 -4.24
N ALA A 62 30.85 46.52 -5.32
CA ALA A 62 30.40 47.83 -5.80
C ALA A 62 28.90 47.84 -6.17
N TRP A 63 28.38 46.71 -6.65
CA TRP A 63 26.95 46.50 -6.96
C TRP A 63 26.13 45.94 -5.78
N LYS A 64 26.70 45.87 -4.57
CA LYS A 64 26.05 45.42 -3.33
C LYS A 64 25.51 43.98 -3.39
N ILE A 65 26.20 43.09 -4.11
CA ILE A 65 25.80 41.68 -4.24
C ILE A 65 26.53 40.84 -3.17
N PRO A 66 25.81 40.10 -2.30
CA PRO A 66 26.44 39.32 -1.24
C PRO A 66 27.30 38.16 -1.77
N PRO A 67 28.43 37.84 -1.13
CA PRO A 67 29.31 36.74 -1.54
C PRO A 67 28.59 35.38 -1.43
N PRO A 68 28.98 34.39 -2.27
CA PRO A 68 28.38 33.05 -2.28
C PRO A 68 28.84 32.26 -1.05
N ALA A 69 28.00 31.33 -0.60
CA ALA A 69 28.41 30.41 0.46
C ALA A 69 29.49 29.43 -0.05
N PRO A 70 30.27 28.79 0.84
CA PRO A 70 31.22 27.74 0.44
C PRO A 70 30.53 26.65 -0.41
N GLY A 71 31.07 26.39 -1.60
CA GLY A 71 30.48 25.43 -2.57
C GLY A 71 29.37 26.01 -3.46
N GLU A 72 29.16 27.33 -3.47
CA GLU A 72 28.29 28.03 -4.42
C GLU A 72 29.11 28.85 -5.44
N GLY A 73 28.72 28.77 -6.71
CA GLY A 73 29.23 29.59 -7.81
C GLY A 73 28.19 30.62 -8.26
N ARG A 74 28.65 31.64 -9.01
CA ARG A 74 27.78 32.63 -9.66
C ARG A 74 28.09 32.66 -11.16
N ARG A 75 27.05 32.63 -11.99
CA ARG A 75 27.14 32.89 -13.43
C ARG A 75 26.35 34.14 -13.78
N TRP A 76 26.93 34.98 -14.63
CA TRP A 76 26.33 36.22 -15.09
C TRP A 76 25.70 36.02 -16.46
N HIS A 77 24.40 36.19 -16.56
CA HIS A 77 23.68 36.08 -17.82
C HIS A 77 23.40 37.46 -18.39
N LEU A 78 23.66 37.59 -19.69
CA LEU A 78 23.32 38.76 -20.48
C LEU A 78 22.06 38.43 -21.28
N GLU A 79 20.92 38.95 -20.85
CA GLU A 79 19.67 38.80 -21.58
C GLU A 79 19.35 40.03 -22.41
N PHE A 80 18.86 39.77 -23.62
CA PHE A 80 18.34 40.78 -24.53
C PHE A 80 16.81 40.82 -24.39
N ARG A 81 16.28 41.79 -23.65
CA ARG A 81 14.83 42.04 -23.64
C ARG A 81 14.47 43.15 -24.60
N SER A 82 13.67 42.84 -25.61
CA SER A 82 12.99 43.80 -26.47
C SER A 82 12.04 44.67 -25.64
N TYR A 83 11.97 45.98 -25.89
CA TYR A 83 11.04 46.89 -25.19
C TYR A 83 9.57 46.48 -25.34
N ILE A 84 9.26 45.83 -26.46
CA ILE A 84 7.93 45.41 -26.87
C ILE A 84 7.85 43.91 -26.65
N MET A 85 7.14 43.48 -25.62
CA MET A 85 6.48 42.18 -25.45
C MET A 85 5.96 42.07 -24.02
N ASP A 86 5.01 42.93 -23.68
CA ASP A 86 3.88 42.53 -22.83
C ASP A 86 2.61 42.61 -23.71
N PRO A 87 1.94 41.47 -24.04
CA PRO A 87 0.93 41.42 -25.09
C PRO A 87 -0.26 42.37 -24.92
N GLU A 88 -0.53 42.82 -23.70
CA GLU A 88 -1.75 43.58 -23.38
C GLU A 88 -1.56 45.11 -23.40
N SER A 89 -0.34 45.63 -23.20
CA SER A 89 -0.11 47.07 -23.05
C SER A 89 0.51 47.75 -24.28
N ASP A 90 1.17 47.01 -25.17
CA ASP A 90 2.06 47.59 -26.20
C ASP A 90 1.49 47.74 -27.62
N ILE A 91 0.30 47.20 -27.92
CA ILE A 91 -0.32 47.35 -29.26
C ILE A 91 -0.64 48.83 -29.54
N TRP A 92 -1.10 49.56 -28.53
CA TRP A 92 -1.41 50.99 -28.65
C TRP A 92 -0.15 51.84 -28.82
N LEU A 93 0.95 51.48 -28.16
CA LEU A 93 2.22 52.19 -28.29
C LEU A 93 2.87 51.95 -29.66
N ALA A 94 2.86 50.71 -30.15
CA ALA A 94 3.30 50.37 -31.50
C ALA A 94 2.45 51.05 -32.58
N GLY A 95 1.13 51.08 -32.39
CA GLY A 95 0.20 51.83 -33.25
C GLY A 95 0.47 53.33 -33.27
N ALA A 96 0.70 53.94 -32.11
CA ALA A 96 1.01 55.37 -31.99
C ALA A 96 2.36 55.72 -32.64
N LEU A 97 3.39 54.89 -32.44
CA LEU A 97 4.70 55.05 -33.09
C LEU A 97 4.61 54.89 -34.61
N ALA A 98 3.83 53.93 -35.11
CA ALA A 98 3.61 53.75 -36.54
C ALA A 98 2.90 54.96 -37.16
N ILE A 99 1.84 55.47 -36.52
CA ILE A 99 1.12 56.68 -36.97
C ILE A 99 2.07 57.89 -36.98
N ALA A 100 2.84 58.10 -35.91
CA ALA A 100 3.80 59.19 -35.83
C ALA A 100 4.88 59.09 -36.93
N ALA A 101 5.40 57.89 -37.19
CA ALA A 101 6.37 57.64 -38.24
C ALA A 101 5.78 57.90 -39.64
N THR A 102 4.56 57.42 -39.92
CA THR A 102 3.87 57.68 -41.19
C THR A 102 3.61 59.17 -41.37
N MET A 103 3.14 59.86 -40.34
CA MET A 103 2.88 61.30 -40.39
C MET A 103 4.17 62.09 -40.63
N PHE A 104 5.29 61.66 -40.03
CA PHE A 104 6.60 62.24 -40.23
C PHE A 104 7.14 62.00 -41.65
N VAL A 105 6.97 60.80 -42.20
CA VAL A 105 7.30 60.47 -43.60
C VAL A 105 6.48 61.32 -44.57
N VAL A 106 5.17 61.46 -44.34
CA VAL A 106 4.28 62.30 -45.15
C VAL A 106 4.69 63.77 -45.08
N LEU A 107 5.07 64.27 -43.91
CA LEU A 107 5.57 65.64 -43.75
C LEU A 107 6.88 65.87 -44.51
N ILE A 108 7.79 64.89 -44.50
CA ILE A 108 9.03 64.93 -45.29
C ILE A 108 8.70 64.94 -46.79
N TYR A 109 7.85 64.03 -47.25
CA TYR A 109 7.49 63.92 -48.68
C TYR A 109 6.74 65.15 -49.19
N ARG A 110 5.82 65.72 -48.39
CA ARG A 110 5.14 66.99 -48.74
C ARG A 110 6.12 68.16 -48.83
N ARG A 111 7.22 68.12 -48.07
CA ARG A 111 8.26 69.16 -48.10
C ARG A 111 9.25 68.95 -49.26
N GLU A 112 9.50 67.71 -49.67
CA GLU A 112 10.27 67.35 -50.88
C GLU A 112 9.52 67.68 -52.18
N ILE A 113 8.21 67.42 -52.26
CA ILE A 113 7.40 67.72 -53.46
C ILE A 113 7.35 69.24 -53.76
N ARG A 114 7.39 70.11 -52.74
CA ARG A 114 7.47 71.57 -52.95
C ARG A 114 8.86 72.04 -53.43
N ALA A 115 9.87 71.19 -53.44
CA ALA A 115 11.22 71.54 -53.83
C ALA A 115 11.56 71.19 -55.29
N VAL A 116 10.62 70.61 -56.06
CA VAL A 116 10.81 70.18 -57.45
C VAL A 116 9.73 70.79 -58.35
N GLU A 117 10.02 71.91 -59.03
CA GLU A 117 9.28 72.42 -60.20
C GLU A 117 10.10 72.13 -61.47
N PRO A 118 9.51 71.66 -62.58
CA PRO A 118 10.22 71.41 -63.85
C PRO A 118 10.18 72.63 -64.79
N PRO A 119 11.23 72.91 -65.59
CA PRO A 119 11.10 73.75 -66.78
C PRO A 119 10.98 72.90 -68.06
N ASP A 120 10.02 73.32 -68.89
CA ASP A 120 9.67 72.83 -70.22
C ASP A 120 10.76 73.06 -71.29
N SER A 121 10.91 72.09 -72.20
CA SER A 121 10.83 72.22 -73.68
C SER A 121 11.59 71.11 -74.44
N ALA A 122 10.86 70.44 -75.35
CA ALA A 122 11.20 69.26 -76.18
C ALA A 122 11.99 69.64 -77.47
N PRO A 123 12.16 68.81 -78.54
CA PRO A 123 11.86 67.37 -78.81
C PRO A 123 13.07 66.59 -79.43
N THR A 124 13.09 65.26 -79.60
CA THR A 124 12.65 64.39 -80.73
C THR A 124 13.43 63.06 -80.48
N SER A 125 12.98 61.81 -80.65
CA SER A 125 12.16 61.19 -81.70
C SER A 125 11.53 59.88 -81.19
N ALA A 126 10.30 59.62 -81.66
CA ALA A 126 9.64 58.31 -81.71
C ALA A 126 10.56 57.23 -82.32
N GLY A 127 10.41 55.94 -82.11
CA GLY A 127 9.50 55.10 -81.35
C GLY A 127 9.98 53.68 -81.66
N GLY A 128 10.12 52.82 -80.65
CA GLY A 128 10.64 51.47 -80.82
C GLY A 128 10.19 50.59 -79.68
N ASP A 129 9.25 49.70 -80.00
CA ASP A 129 8.86 48.54 -79.23
C ASP A 129 10.07 47.78 -78.68
N LEU A 130 10.06 47.44 -77.38
CA LEU A 130 10.57 46.16 -76.87
C LEU A 130 9.86 45.85 -75.53
N ARG A 131 8.99 44.82 -75.52
CA ARG A 131 8.61 44.11 -74.28
C ARG A 131 9.68 43.05 -73.94
N PRO A 132 9.54 42.27 -72.85
CA PRO A 132 10.36 42.35 -71.64
C PRO A 132 11.38 41.19 -71.55
N LEU A 133 12.40 41.34 -70.72
CA LEU A 133 13.17 40.19 -70.22
C LEU A 133 12.95 40.07 -68.72
N ALA A 134 11.83 39.43 -68.36
CA ALA A 134 11.86 38.48 -67.26
C ALA A 134 12.69 37.30 -67.76
N ASP A 135 13.78 36.98 -67.05
CA ASP A 135 14.36 35.64 -66.88
C ASP A 135 15.79 35.80 -66.33
N ALA A 136 15.91 35.76 -65.00
CA ALA A 136 17.10 35.28 -64.30
C ALA A 136 16.93 35.36 -62.77
N VAL A 137 16.73 34.17 -62.19
CA VAL A 137 17.17 33.71 -60.87
C VAL A 137 16.17 33.79 -59.71
N ASP A 138 15.84 32.56 -59.31
CA ASP A 138 15.05 32.04 -58.21
C ASP A 138 15.42 32.53 -56.79
N ALA A 139 14.47 32.20 -55.91
CA ALA A 139 14.43 32.34 -54.47
C ALA A 139 15.64 31.75 -53.71
N ASP A 140 15.73 32.15 -52.43
CA ASP A 140 16.60 31.64 -51.35
C ASP A 140 17.72 32.56 -50.83
N ALA A 141 17.54 33.88 -50.95
CA ALA A 141 18.19 34.83 -50.04
C ALA A 141 17.12 35.76 -49.45
N GLY A 142 17.05 35.85 -48.12
CA GLY A 142 16.05 36.63 -47.38
C GLY A 142 15.88 38.04 -47.96
N TRP A 143 14.69 38.62 -47.86
CA TRP A 143 14.37 39.94 -48.41
C TRP A 143 15.23 41.09 -47.82
N LEU A 144 15.91 40.85 -46.70
CA LEU A 144 16.62 41.86 -45.92
C LEU A 144 17.94 42.36 -46.57
N PRO A 145 18.86 41.52 -47.07
CA PRO A 145 20.12 41.99 -47.67
C PRO A 145 19.90 42.68 -49.02
N THR A 146 18.91 42.24 -49.80
CA THR A 146 18.54 42.88 -51.07
C THR A 146 17.85 44.23 -50.86
N PHE A 147 17.04 44.35 -49.80
CA PHE A 147 16.46 45.62 -49.37
C PHE A 147 17.54 46.60 -48.85
N VAL A 148 18.47 46.14 -48.00
CA VAL A 148 19.56 46.97 -47.47
C VAL A 148 20.53 47.42 -48.57
N ALA A 149 20.85 46.55 -49.53
CA ALA A 149 21.69 46.92 -50.68
C ALA A 149 21.00 47.94 -51.60
N ARG A 150 19.70 47.79 -51.86
CA ARG A 150 18.91 48.76 -52.63
C ARG A 150 18.76 50.09 -51.90
N LEU A 151 18.54 50.06 -50.58
CA LEU A 151 18.49 51.27 -49.74
C LEU A 151 19.85 51.97 -49.69
N GLY A 152 20.94 51.22 -49.60
CA GLY A 152 22.32 51.71 -49.65
C GLY A 152 22.68 52.35 -50.99
N LEU A 153 22.24 51.76 -52.11
CA LEU A 153 22.43 52.31 -53.46
C LEU A 153 21.59 53.59 -53.68
N VAL A 154 20.36 53.63 -53.16
CA VAL A 154 19.53 54.84 -53.18
C VAL A 154 20.16 55.94 -52.32
N LEU A 155 20.62 55.62 -51.11
CA LEU A 155 21.34 56.56 -50.24
C LEU A 155 22.64 57.08 -50.86
N ALA A 156 23.44 56.20 -51.49
CA ALA A 156 24.65 56.59 -52.20
C ALA A 156 24.36 57.47 -53.43
N SER A 157 23.29 57.18 -54.18
CA SER A 157 22.87 58.00 -55.33
C SER A 157 22.40 59.40 -54.92
N ILE A 158 21.80 59.52 -53.73
CA ILE A 158 21.31 60.78 -53.16
C ILE A 158 22.46 61.58 -52.54
N LEU A 159 23.46 60.91 -51.96
CA LEU A 159 24.69 61.56 -51.45
C LEU A 159 25.61 62.05 -52.60
N TRP A 160 25.56 61.42 -53.78
CA TRP A 160 26.42 61.77 -54.92
C TRP A 160 25.91 62.99 -55.73
N ARG A 161 24.60 63.26 -55.78
CA ARG A 161 24.03 64.41 -56.52
C ARG A 161 23.96 65.67 -55.65
N GLY A 162 25.11 66.34 -55.48
CA GLY A 162 25.23 67.58 -54.72
C GLY A 162 24.64 68.82 -55.42
N GLY A 163 23.86 69.64 -54.69
CA GLY A 163 23.44 70.97 -55.19
C GLY A 163 22.36 71.83 -54.47
N ARG A 164 22.22 71.88 -53.12
CA ARG A 164 21.70 73.06 -52.34
C ARG A 164 21.65 72.78 -50.81
N SER A 165 22.46 73.50 -50.02
CA SER A 165 23.16 72.93 -48.84
C SER A 165 22.65 73.31 -47.43
N ARG A 166 21.36 73.57 -47.16
CA ARG A 166 20.91 73.82 -45.76
C ARG A 166 19.66 73.05 -45.32
N SER A 167 18.67 72.89 -46.19
CA SER A 167 17.47 72.09 -45.89
C SER A 167 17.76 70.57 -45.90
N LEU A 168 18.68 70.12 -46.76
CA LEU A 168 19.03 68.70 -46.91
C LEU A 168 19.87 68.14 -45.75
N LEU A 169 20.78 68.93 -45.17
CA LEU A 169 21.55 68.52 -43.98
C LEU A 169 20.65 68.37 -42.74
N LEU A 170 19.66 69.25 -42.60
CA LEU A 170 18.69 69.20 -41.50
C LEU A 170 17.75 67.99 -41.65
N LEU A 171 17.33 67.68 -42.89
CA LEU A 171 16.55 66.48 -43.21
C LEU A 171 17.37 65.19 -43.03
N ALA A 172 18.64 65.17 -43.44
CA ALA A 172 19.53 64.03 -43.20
C ALA A 172 19.80 63.83 -41.71
N GLY A 173 19.99 64.91 -40.95
CA GLY A 173 20.16 64.88 -39.49
C GLY A 173 18.92 64.38 -38.77
N LEU A 174 17.72 64.83 -39.18
CA LEU A 174 16.45 64.33 -38.62
C LEU A 174 16.21 62.85 -38.97
N ARG A 175 16.55 62.40 -40.19
CA ARG A 175 16.47 60.99 -40.58
C ARG A 175 17.44 60.13 -39.76
N LEU A 176 18.69 60.59 -39.58
CA LEU A 176 19.67 59.89 -38.76
C LEU A 176 19.26 59.86 -37.28
N GLY A 177 18.74 60.97 -36.77
CA GLY A 177 18.21 61.07 -35.41
C GLY A 177 17.01 60.15 -35.18
N PHE A 178 16.09 60.07 -36.14
CA PHE A 178 14.96 59.15 -36.08
C PHE A 178 15.39 57.69 -36.15
N ILE A 179 16.37 57.35 -37.00
CA ILE A 179 16.95 56.00 -37.07
C ILE A 179 17.65 55.64 -35.75
N LEU A 180 18.43 56.56 -35.17
CA LEU A 180 19.09 56.35 -33.88
C LEU A 180 18.09 56.23 -32.72
N LEU A 181 17.01 57.00 -32.73
CA LEU A 181 15.93 56.89 -31.75
C LEU A 181 15.18 55.56 -31.89
N MET A 182 14.84 55.16 -33.13
CA MET A 182 14.26 53.85 -33.42
C MET A 182 15.19 52.74 -32.95
N LEU A 183 16.49 52.82 -33.25
CA LEU A 183 17.47 51.85 -32.76
C LEU A 183 17.59 51.87 -31.23
N ALA A 184 17.52 53.01 -30.56
CA ALA A 184 17.58 53.08 -29.10
C ALA A 184 16.32 52.49 -28.42
N VAL A 185 15.15 52.61 -29.05
CA VAL A 185 13.88 52.08 -28.53
C VAL A 185 13.67 50.60 -28.91
N LEU A 186 14.07 50.20 -30.13
CA LEU A 186 13.97 48.81 -30.59
C LEU A 186 15.16 47.94 -30.19
N MET A 187 16.32 48.52 -29.84
CA MET A 187 17.42 47.69 -29.35
C MET A 187 17.06 47.08 -28.00
N PRO A 188 17.29 45.77 -27.83
CA PRO A 188 17.03 45.11 -26.56
C PRO A 188 17.90 45.71 -25.45
N GLN A 189 17.29 45.98 -24.29
CA GLN A 189 18.04 46.39 -23.12
C GLN A 189 18.89 45.22 -22.62
N LEU A 190 20.16 45.50 -22.34
CA LEU A 190 21.08 44.56 -21.71
C LEU A 190 20.67 44.40 -20.25
N ARG A 191 19.98 43.31 -19.94
CA ARG A 191 19.67 42.96 -18.55
C ARG A 191 20.69 41.95 -18.05
N LEU A 192 21.55 42.40 -17.15
CA LEU A 192 22.45 41.53 -16.39
C LEU A 192 21.68 40.96 -15.21
N TRP A 193 21.59 39.64 -15.15
CA TRP A 193 21.12 38.92 -13.96
C TRP A 193 22.09 37.79 -13.64
N PHE A 194 22.06 37.30 -12.40
CA PHE A 194 22.96 36.23 -11.95
C PHE A 194 22.18 35.06 -11.37
N GLU A 195 22.67 33.85 -11.63
CA GLU A 195 22.17 32.62 -11.03
C GLU A 195 23.20 32.10 -10.02
N ARG A 196 22.73 31.66 -8.84
CA ARG A 196 23.57 30.95 -7.87
C ARG A 196 23.53 29.46 -8.17
N GLN A 197 24.67 28.88 -8.55
CA GLN A 197 24.82 27.45 -8.72
C GLN A 197 25.34 26.85 -7.42
N ALA A 198 24.49 26.11 -6.71
CA ALA A 198 24.92 25.33 -5.54
C ALA A 198 25.34 23.92 -5.98
N TRP A 199 26.34 23.37 -5.30
CA TRP A 199 26.63 21.94 -5.37
C TRP A 199 25.41 21.12 -4.98
N PRO A 200 25.10 20.02 -5.69
CA PRO A 200 23.99 19.14 -5.33
C PRO A 200 24.22 18.52 -3.95
N ASP A 201 23.13 18.28 -3.23
CA ASP A 201 23.13 17.64 -1.93
C ASP A 201 22.82 16.14 -2.07
N VAL A 202 23.55 15.28 -1.35
CA VAL A 202 23.24 13.86 -1.21
C VAL A 202 23.11 13.54 0.27
N VAL A 203 22.03 12.83 0.62
CA VAL A 203 21.76 12.44 1.99
C VAL A 203 22.01 10.95 2.18
N LEU A 204 22.83 10.59 3.17
CA LEU A 204 22.95 9.25 3.72
C LEU A 204 22.04 9.12 4.94
N ILE A 205 21.19 8.10 4.96
CA ILE A 205 20.40 7.74 6.14
C ILE A 205 20.92 6.39 6.63
N LEU A 206 21.28 6.33 7.91
CA LEU A 206 21.74 5.11 8.59
C LEU A 206 20.67 4.67 9.59
N ASP A 207 20.14 3.48 9.38
CA ASP A 207 19.24 2.84 10.34
C ASP A 207 20.04 2.43 11.59
N ASP A 208 19.63 2.95 12.76
CA ASP A 208 20.20 2.65 14.07
C ASP A 208 19.19 2.02 15.03
N SER A 209 18.13 1.42 14.48
CA SER A 209 17.14 0.64 15.22
C SER A 209 17.74 -0.60 15.91
N ALA A 210 17.00 -1.17 16.86
CA ALA A 210 17.44 -2.32 17.64
C ALA A 210 17.76 -3.54 16.76
N SER A 211 17.04 -3.76 15.66
CA SER A 211 17.29 -4.87 14.72
C SER A 211 18.64 -4.76 14.01
N MET A 212 19.17 -3.54 13.84
CA MET A 212 20.50 -3.31 13.28
C MET A 212 21.64 -3.75 14.23
N GLY A 213 21.32 -4.02 15.50
CA GLY A 213 22.24 -4.55 16.51
C GLY A 213 22.30 -6.09 16.58
N GLU A 214 21.50 -6.80 15.78
CA GLU A 214 21.53 -8.26 15.74
C GLU A 214 22.76 -8.78 15.00
N GLU A 215 23.26 -9.95 15.43
CA GLU A 215 24.34 -10.64 14.73
C GLU A 215 23.81 -11.40 13.50
N GLU A 216 24.53 -11.31 12.37
CA GLU A 216 24.16 -12.07 11.17
C GLU A 216 24.29 -13.58 11.38
N GLY A 217 23.20 -14.30 11.14
CA GLY A 217 23.16 -15.75 11.06
C GLY A 217 23.95 -16.26 9.86
N ASN A 218 25.10 -16.88 10.12
CA ASN A 218 25.93 -17.68 9.21
C ASN A 218 25.72 -17.40 7.69
N PRO A 219 26.26 -16.27 7.17
CA PRO A 219 26.18 -15.93 5.75
C PRO A 219 26.91 -16.95 4.87
N ASP A 220 26.67 -16.92 3.56
CA ASP A 220 27.50 -17.63 2.57
C ASP A 220 28.99 -17.37 2.81
N ALA A 221 29.83 -18.39 2.57
CA ALA A 221 31.27 -18.33 2.85
C ALA A 221 31.97 -17.11 2.22
N GLN A 222 31.50 -16.63 1.06
CA GLN A 222 32.02 -15.44 0.38
C GLN A 222 31.64 -14.13 1.09
N VAL A 223 30.39 -14.01 1.57
CA VAL A 223 29.91 -12.84 2.32
C VAL A 223 30.60 -12.77 3.68
N GLN A 224 30.83 -13.93 4.32
CA GLN A 224 31.62 -14.00 5.54
C GLN A 224 33.06 -13.53 5.35
N GLU A 225 33.70 -13.93 4.25
CA GLU A 225 35.07 -13.51 3.97
C GLU A 225 35.15 -12.01 3.69
N LEU A 226 34.18 -11.46 2.93
CA LEU A 226 34.09 -10.02 2.68
C LEU A 226 33.80 -9.23 3.97
N ALA A 227 32.85 -9.69 4.78
CA ALA A 227 32.51 -9.09 6.07
C ALA A 227 33.70 -9.12 7.04
N LYS A 228 34.43 -10.25 7.13
CA LYS A 228 35.66 -10.35 7.93
C LYS A 228 36.74 -9.39 7.47
N ARG A 229 36.96 -9.27 6.15
CA ARG A 229 37.91 -8.30 5.57
C ARG A 229 37.51 -6.87 5.95
N LEU A 230 36.24 -6.51 5.74
CA LEU A 230 35.69 -5.18 6.04
C LEU A 230 35.76 -4.85 7.55
N GLN A 231 35.48 -5.82 8.43
CA GLN A 231 35.60 -5.66 9.88
C GLN A 231 37.05 -5.43 10.33
N SER A 232 38.00 -6.19 9.75
CA SER A 232 39.43 -6.04 10.05
C SER A 232 39.98 -4.68 9.60
N GLU A 233 39.48 -4.13 8.48
CA GLU A 233 39.86 -2.81 7.98
C GLU A 233 39.24 -1.67 8.81
N ALA A 234 38.04 -1.86 9.35
CA ALA A 234 37.31 -0.85 10.13
C ALA A 234 37.61 -0.88 11.64
N GLY A 235 38.31 -1.91 12.16
CA GLY A 235 38.62 -2.06 13.58
C GLY A 235 37.39 -2.36 14.46
N LEU A 236 36.34 -2.94 13.88
CA LEU A 236 35.07 -3.23 14.56
C LEU A 236 35.05 -4.67 15.05
N THR A 237 34.75 -4.88 16.33
CA THR A 237 34.84 -6.18 17.03
C THR A 237 33.55 -7.01 17.04
N ARG A 238 32.40 -6.47 16.65
CA ARG A 238 31.09 -7.16 16.70
C ARG A 238 30.50 -7.42 15.30
N LYS A 239 29.77 -8.54 15.18
CA LYS A 239 29.08 -8.98 13.94
C LYS A 239 27.70 -8.33 13.75
N GLU A 240 27.52 -7.08 14.17
CA GLU A 240 26.24 -6.38 14.08
C GLU A 240 25.98 -5.88 12.64
N ARG A 241 24.72 -5.87 12.17
CA ARG A 241 24.36 -5.32 10.83
C ARG A 241 24.81 -3.86 10.68
N LEU A 242 24.69 -3.05 11.73
CA LEU A 242 25.17 -1.67 11.76
C LEU A 242 26.70 -1.57 11.60
N ALA A 243 27.45 -2.54 12.12
CA ALA A 243 28.91 -2.57 11.96
C ALA A 243 29.29 -2.79 10.49
N LEU A 244 28.53 -3.60 9.75
CA LEU A 244 28.70 -3.78 8.31
C LEU A 244 28.42 -2.47 7.54
N ALA A 245 27.35 -1.76 7.88
CA ALA A 245 27.04 -0.45 7.30
C ALA A 245 28.21 0.54 7.46
N LYS A 246 28.74 0.64 8.68
CA LYS A 246 29.88 1.50 9.00
C LYS A 246 31.13 1.09 8.24
N ALA A 247 31.39 -0.21 8.10
CA ALA A 247 32.54 -0.72 7.38
C ALA A 247 32.44 -0.45 5.86
N LEU A 248 31.26 -0.57 5.27
CA LEU A 248 31.00 -0.19 3.87
C LEU A 248 31.27 1.29 3.63
N ILE A 249 30.87 2.15 4.56
CA ILE A 249 31.07 3.60 4.45
C ILE A 249 32.53 3.98 4.72
N SER A 250 33.20 3.31 5.65
CA SER A 250 34.56 3.67 6.12
C SER A 250 35.69 2.95 5.37
N ARG A 251 35.39 2.30 4.24
CA ARG A 251 36.31 1.35 3.57
C ARG A 251 37.63 1.98 3.10
N GLY A 252 38.71 1.72 3.84
CA GLY A 252 40.10 2.00 3.46
C GLY A 252 40.51 3.47 3.37
N GLN A 253 41.81 3.76 3.28
CA GLN A 253 42.38 5.12 3.18
C GLN A 253 41.88 5.97 1.99
N ALA A 254 41.08 5.39 1.08
CA ALA A 254 40.42 6.07 -0.03
C ALA A 254 38.96 6.37 0.31
N ASP A 255 38.76 7.32 1.22
CA ASP A 255 37.45 7.77 1.68
C ASP A 255 36.60 8.27 0.49
N TRP A 256 35.61 7.48 0.07
CA TRP A 256 34.75 7.79 -1.06
C TRP A 256 33.98 9.10 -0.83
N ILE A 257 33.69 9.46 0.43
CA ILE A 257 33.11 10.76 0.78
C ILE A 257 34.07 11.86 0.33
N THR A 258 35.33 11.79 0.75
CA THR A 258 36.38 12.73 0.32
C THR A 258 36.51 12.79 -1.21
N ARG A 259 36.41 11.65 -1.92
CA ARG A 259 36.45 11.61 -3.40
C ARG A 259 35.22 12.26 -4.03
N ILE A 260 34.02 12.05 -3.48
CA ILE A 260 32.80 12.68 -3.98
C ILE A 260 32.82 14.20 -3.73
N LEU A 261 33.32 14.64 -2.58
CA LEU A 261 33.50 16.08 -2.30
C LEU A 261 34.49 16.73 -3.28
N THR A 262 35.60 16.06 -3.60
CA THR A 262 36.71 16.65 -4.40
C THR A 262 36.52 16.48 -5.91
N GLU A 263 36.16 15.28 -6.38
CA GLU A 263 36.06 14.96 -7.81
C GLU A 263 34.68 15.25 -8.40
N ARG A 264 33.62 15.27 -7.57
CA ARG A 264 32.23 15.43 -8.03
C ARG A 264 31.53 16.67 -7.49
N GLN A 265 32.14 17.39 -6.55
CA GLN A 265 31.62 18.64 -6.00
C GLN A 265 30.17 18.48 -5.49
N ILE A 266 29.93 17.46 -4.68
CA ILE A 266 28.63 17.15 -4.08
C ILE A 266 28.73 17.41 -2.58
N LYS A 267 27.69 17.96 -1.94
CA LYS A 267 27.62 18.09 -0.48
C LYS A 267 27.00 16.83 0.12
N VAL A 268 27.62 16.27 1.15
CA VAL A 268 27.13 15.03 1.79
C VAL A 268 26.56 15.35 3.16
N HIS A 269 25.34 14.89 3.43
CA HIS A 269 24.67 15.01 4.72
C HIS A 269 24.36 13.64 5.28
N VAL A 270 24.58 13.41 6.57
CA VAL A 270 24.33 12.11 7.19
C VAL A 270 23.26 12.28 8.25
N TYR A 271 22.26 11.41 8.19
CA TYR A 271 21.17 11.29 9.13
C TYR A 271 21.20 9.89 9.75
N ARG A 272 20.76 9.78 10.99
CA ARG A 272 20.42 8.50 11.62
C ARG A 272 18.91 8.36 11.73
N CYS A 273 18.43 7.12 11.67
CA CYS A 273 17.02 6.76 11.66
C CYS A 273 16.73 5.62 12.62
N SER A 274 15.85 5.89 13.58
CA SER A 274 15.16 4.89 14.42
C SER A 274 13.70 5.30 14.52
N GLY A 275 13.35 6.14 15.50
CA GLY A 275 12.00 6.74 15.59
C GLY A 275 11.80 8.01 14.75
N ARG A 276 12.88 8.75 14.45
CA ARG A 276 12.87 9.96 13.61
C ARG A 276 14.19 10.15 12.89
N ALA A 277 14.19 10.93 11.81
CA ALA A 277 15.45 11.36 11.20
C ALA A 277 16.11 12.42 12.09
N SER A 278 17.38 12.21 12.43
CA SER A 278 18.18 13.23 13.09
C SER A 278 19.50 13.44 12.34
N HIS A 279 19.79 14.71 12.03
CA HIS A 279 20.99 15.10 11.33
C HIS A 279 22.21 14.89 12.22
N LEU A 280 23.15 14.06 11.76
CA LEU A 280 24.41 13.76 12.44
C LEU A 280 25.46 14.82 12.09
N GLY A 281 25.53 15.19 10.81
CA GLY A 281 26.48 16.18 10.31
C GLY A 281 26.52 16.25 8.78
N SER A 282 27.17 17.29 8.29
CA SER A 282 27.32 17.56 6.86
C SER A 282 28.79 17.82 6.53
N ALA A 283 29.25 17.33 5.38
CA ALA A 283 30.58 17.57 4.88
C ALA A 283 30.52 18.31 3.53
N THR A 284 31.25 19.41 3.46
CA THR A 284 31.50 20.18 2.23
C THR A 284 32.99 20.24 1.89
N ARG A 285 33.85 20.02 2.90
CA ARG A 285 35.31 20.01 2.78
C ARG A 285 35.90 18.66 3.23
N PRO A 286 37.08 18.26 2.71
CA PRO A 286 37.74 17.02 3.11
C PRO A 286 38.00 16.89 4.63
N ASP A 287 38.28 17.99 5.32
CA ASP A 287 38.51 17.97 6.76
C ASP A 287 37.23 17.68 7.56
N GLU A 288 36.08 18.14 7.06
CA GLU A 288 34.76 17.85 7.65
C GLU A 288 34.36 16.38 7.42
N ALA A 289 34.78 15.79 6.31
CA ALA A 289 34.53 14.37 6.02
C ALA A 289 35.15 13.44 7.06
N LYS A 290 36.38 13.76 7.53
CA LYS A 290 37.06 12.98 8.57
C LYS A 290 36.29 12.99 9.90
N LYS A 291 35.81 14.17 10.32
CA LYS A 291 34.98 14.30 11.52
C LYS A 291 33.66 13.54 11.38
N LEU A 292 33.01 13.66 10.23
CA LEU A 292 31.76 12.97 9.94
C LEU A 292 31.92 11.44 10.01
N LEU A 293 33.05 10.90 9.54
CA LEU A 293 33.37 9.48 9.67
C LEU A 293 33.57 9.04 11.13
N GLU A 294 34.18 9.86 11.97
CA GLU A 294 34.30 9.59 13.41
C GLU A 294 32.92 9.54 14.08
N ASP A 295 32.04 10.49 13.74
CA ASP A 295 30.66 10.52 14.23
C ASP A 295 29.87 9.27 13.80
N ILE A 296 30.03 8.82 12.54
CA ILE A 296 29.41 7.58 12.03
C ILE A 296 29.92 6.34 12.78
N LYS A 297 31.23 6.26 13.04
CA LYS A 297 31.81 5.14 13.80
C LYS A 297 31.24 5.06 15.23
N GLY A 298 30.91 6.21 15.83
CA GLY A 298 30.32 6.34 17.15
C GLY A 298 28.84 5.95 17.28
N LEU A 299 28.11 5.74 16.17
CA LEU A 299 26.70 5.30 16.21
C LEU A 299 26.56 3.93 16.90
N GLN A 300 25.45 3.65 17.57
CA GLN A 300 25.20 2.35 18.19
C GLN A 300 23.73 2.01 18.07
N ALA A 301 23.41 0.76 17.72
CA ALA A 301 22.06 0.23 17.81
C ALA A 301 21.73 0.05 19.30
N ARG A 302 20.85 0.89 19.85
CA ARG A 302 20.48 0.87 21.27
C ARG A 302 19.12 0.20 21.43
N ALA A 303 18.91 -0.47 22.56
CA ALA A 303 17.61 -1.06 22.89
C ALA A 303 16.48 -0.01 23.03
N GLU A 304 16.82 1.25 23.27
CA GLU A 304 15.90 2.39 23.31
C GLU A 304 15.37 2.79 21.91
N HIS A 305 15.88 2.20 20.83
CA HIS A 305 15.52 2.45 19.44
C HIS A 305 14.70 1.27 18.87
N ASP A 306 13.62 0.87 19.53
CA ASP A 306 12.79 -0.28 19.16
C ASP A 306 11.86 -0.03 17.95
N SER A 307 11.62 1.22 17.58
CA SER A 307 10.88 1.59 16.38
C SER A 307 11.81 1.87 15.18
N SER A 308 11.42 1.41 13.99
CA SER A 308 12.05 1.72 12.70
C SER A 308 11.04 2.42 11.79
N GLN A 309 11.00 3.75 11.87
CA GLN A 309 10.06 4.61 11.14
C GLN A 309 10.68 5.18 9.86
N ILE A 310 11.14 4.29 8.97
CA ILE A 310 11.88 4.64 7.76
C ILE A 310 11.09 5.60 6.86
N GLY A 311 9.78 5.39 6.68
CA GLY A 311 8.94 6.26 5.86
C GLY A 311 8.91 7.70 6.35
N ASN A 312 8.75 7.88 7.68
CA ASN A 312 8.77 9.20 8.31
C ASN A 312 10.15 9.85 8.19
N ALA A 313 11.23 9.09 8.34
CA ALA A 313 12.59 9.60 8.18
C ALA A 313 12.86 10.11 6.76
N ILE A 314 12.47 9.36 5.74
CA ILE A 314 12.56 9.79 4.33
C ILE A 314 11.75 11.06 4.12
N ARG A 315 10.51 11.12 4.63
CA ARG A 315 9.68 12.31 4.51
C ARG A 315 10.30 13.53 5.18
N GLN A 316 10.86 13.37 6.37
CA GLN A 316 11.51 14.45 7.09
C GLN A 316 12.73 14.97 6.33
N VAL A 317 13.60 14.08 5.84
CA VAL A 317 14.73 14.47 4.99
C VAL A 317 14.26 15.22 3.74
N LEU A 318 13.26 14.71 3.02
CA LEU A 318 12.72 15.40 1.84
C LEU A 318 12.13 16.79 2.19
N ASN A 319 11.62 16.97 3.41
CA ASN A 319 11.11 18.24 3.89
C ASN A 319 12.22 19.23 4.27
N ASP A 320 13.28 18.75 4.93
CA ASP A 320 14.44 19.55 5.34
C ASP A 320 15.17 20.14 4.14
N PHE A 321 15.11 19.45 2.99
CA PHE A 321 15.75 19.88 1.74
C PHE A 321 14.78 20.54 0.74
N ARG A 322 13.56 20.95 1.14
CA ARG A 322 12.67 21.72 0.26
C ARG A 322 13.32 23.04 -0.15
N GLY A 323 13.43 23.27 -1.46
CA GLY A 323 14.06 24.47 -2.02
C GLY A 323 15.58 24.36 -2.19
N SER A 324 16.18 23.21 -1.87
CA SER A 324 17.57 22.88 -2.17
C SER A 324 17.66 21.85 -3.32
N SER A 325 18.86 21.65 -3.87
CA SER A 325 19.09 20.71 -4.98
C SER A 325 19.49 19.32 -4.46
N LEU A 326 18.55 18.64 -3.78
CA LEU A 326 18.73 17.27 -3.31
C LEU A 326 18.79 16.30 -4.51
N ALA A 327 19.98 15.76 -4.79
CA ALA A 327 20.24 14.86 -5.91
C ALA A 327 19.85 13.41 -5.62
N GLY A 328 19.76 13.00 -4.35
CA GLY A 328 19.35 11.66 -3.97
C GLY A 328 19.49 11.36 -2.49
N VAL A 329 18.81 10.30 -2.05
CA VAL A 329 18.89 9.77 -0.68
C VAL A 329 19.36 8.32 -0.75
N ILE A 330 20.37 7.96 0.04
CA ILE A 330 20.91 6.60 0.17
C ILE A 330 20.60 6.11 1.58
N LEU A 331 19.81 5.05 1.71
CA LEU A 331 19.42 4.46 2.98
C LEU A 331 20.12 3.12 3.21
N PHE A 332 20.76 2.95 4.37
CA PHE A 332 21.29 1.68 4.85
C PHE A 332 20.37 1.13 5.94
N THR A 333 19.70 0.01 5.68
CA THR A 333 18.67 -0.58 6.56
C THR A 333 18.57 -2.09 6.34
N ASP A 334 18.04 -2.81 7.32
CA ASP A 334 17.63 -4.22 7.17
C ASP A 334 16.22 -4.38 6.55
N GLY A 335 15.52 -3.26 6.31
CA GLY A 335 14.21 -3.23 5.66
C GLY A 335 13.04 -3.50 6.61
N ALA A 336 13.29 -3.69 7.90
CA ALA A 336 12.23 -3.84 8.89
C ALA A 336 11.55 -2.48 9.14
N VAL A 337 10.26 -2.37 8.82
CA VAL A 337 9.44 -1.19 9.12
C VAL A 337 8.44 -1.59 10.19
N THR A 338 8.58 -1.06 11.40
CA THR A 338 7.68 -1.40 12.51
C THR A 338 6.53 -0.41 12.65
N GLU A 339 6.77 0.88 12.40
CA GLU A 339 5.77 1.94 12.60
C GLU A 339 5.93 3.09 11.61
N GLY A 340 4.99 4.03 11.66
CA GLY A 340 5.02 5.27 10.89
C GLY A 340 4.43 5.11 9.50
N GLU A 341 4.80 6.03 8.61
CA GLU A 341 4.32 6.04 7.24
C GLU A 341 4.83 4.85 6.42
N SER A 342 3.98 4.33 5.52
CA SER A 342 4.36 3.29 4.57
C SER A 342 5.47 3.74 3.62
N LEU A 343 6.40 2.83 3.30
CA LEU A 343 7.47 3.10 2.32
C LEU A 343 6.92 3.48 0.94
N ALA A 344 5.75 2.93 0.57
CA ALA A 344 5.10 3.24 -0.70
C ALA A 344 4.66 4.72 -0.77
N ASP A 345 4.14 5.27 0.32
CA ASP A 345 3.71 6.68 0.36
C ASP A 345 4.90 7.64 0.47
N ALA A 346 5.94 7.26 1.22
CA ALA A 346 7.22 7.96 1.21
C ALA A 346 7.86 7.99 -0.20
N ALA A 347 7.81 6.87 -0.93
CA ALA A 347 8.33 6.76 -2.29
C ALA A 347 7.52 7.62 -3.30
N LYS A 348 6.19 7.65 -3.20
CA LYS A 348 5.35 8.56 -4.02
C LYS A 348 5.73 10.01 -3.79
N TYR A 349 5.95 10.40 -2.53
CA TYR A 349 6.35 11.75 -2.18
C TYR A 349 7.76 12.09 -2.71
N ALA A 350 8.72 11.18 -2.60
CA ALA A 350 10.05 11.31 -3.21
C ALA A 350 9.97 11.49 -4.75
N ALA A 351 9.11 10.70 -5.41
CA ALA A 351 8.88 10.79 -6.84
C ALA A 351 8.26 12.14 -7.27
N GLN A 352 7.33 12.70 -6.49
CA GLN A 352 6.78 14.05 -6.71
C GLN A 352 7.86 15.13 -6.61
N MET A 353 8.80 14.96 -5.67
CA MET A 353 9.96 15.84 -5.50
C MET A 353 11.09 15.56 -6.52
N LYS A 354 10.94 14.54 -7.38
CA LYS A 354 11.95 14.06 -8.34
C LYS A 354 13.28 13.66 -7.70
N VAL A 355 13.25 13.16 -6.47
CA VAL A 355 14.43 12.71 -5.73
C VAL A 355 14.52 11.17 -5.80
N PRO A 356 15.60 10.60 -6.36
CA PRO A 356 15.80 9.16 -6.35
C PRO A 356 16.15 8.66 -4.94
N LEU A 357 15.59 7.51 -4.58
CA LEU A 357 15.90 6.79 -3.34
C LEU A 357 16.72 5.54 -3.68
N PHE A 358 17.86 5.36 -3.02
CA PHE A 358 18.72 4.19 -3.14
C PHE A 358 18.72 3.43 -1.82
N PHE A 359 18.45 2.13 -1.86
CA PHE A 359 18.39 1.28 -0.67
C PHE A 359 19.55 0.29 -0.67
N VAL A 360 20.28 0.23 0.44
CA VAL A 360 21.31 -0.76 0.72
C VAL A 360 20.77 -1.65 1.83
N GLY A 361 20.27 -2.82 1.43
CA GLY A 361 19.77 -3.85 2.34
C GLY A 361 20.92 -4.51 3.10
N LEU A 362 20.81 -4.58 4.43
CA LEU A 362 21.79 -5.18 5.33
C LEU A 362 21.13 -6.33 6.10
N GLY A 363 21.66 -7.54 5.97
CA GLY A 363 21.11 -8.72 6.63
C GLY A 363 21.07 -9.93 5.70
N ASP A 364 20.49 -11.01 6.19
CA ASP A 364 20.33 -12.24 5.43
C ASP A 364 19.11 -12.13 4.51
N ASN A 365 19.27 -12.52 3.24
CA ASN A 365 18.18 -12.55 2.26
C ASN A 365 17.33 -13.83 2.37
N ARG A 366 17.68 -14.75 3.28
CA ARG A 366 16.87 -15.93 3.60
C ARG A 366 15.73 -15.54 4.51
N GLU A 367 14.52 -15.99 4.17
CA GLU A 367 13.37 -15.90 5.07
C GLU A 367 13.66 -16.65 6.37
N ASN A 368 13.31 -16.03 7.51
CA ASN A 368 13.36 -16.71 8.80
C ASN A 368 12.44 -17.94 8.76
N LYS A 369 12.97 -19.08 9.20
CA LYS A 369 12.18 -20.31 9.29
C LYS A 369 11.18 -20.16 10.43
N ASN A 370 9.93 -20.56 10.18
CA ASN A 370 8.90 -20.58 11.21
C ASN A 370 7.81 -21.62 10.90
N LEU A 371 7.39 -22.40 11.89
CA LEU A 371 6.31 -23.38 11.82
C LEU A 371 5.14 -22.94 12.70
N ILE A 372 4.05 -22.54 12.06
CA ILE A 372 2.92 -21.88 12.71
C ILE A 372 1.73 -22.83 12.79
N LEU A 373 1.20 -23.04 14.00
CA LEU A 373 -0.10 -23.70 14.20
C LEU A 373 -1.23 -22.67 14.16
N GLN A 374 -2.15 -22.85 13.21
CA GLN A 374 -3.30 -21.97 13.02
C GLN A 374 -4.63 -22.73 13.16
N ASP A 375 -5.66 -22.03 13.66
CA ASP A 375 -7.06 -22.50 13.69
C ASP A 375 -7.29 -23.86 14.36
N VAL A 376 -6.51 -24.20 15.40
CA VAL A 376 -6.73 -25.44 16.15
C VAL A 376 -8.08 -25.40 16.87
N LYS A 377 -9.02 -26.26 16.45
CA LYS A 377 -10.40 -26.36 16.93
C LYS A 377 -10.68 -27.74 17.51
N VAL A 378 -11.45 -27.77 18.60
CA VAL A 378 -11.95 -28.97 19.27
C VAL A 378 -13.25 -28.62 20.00
N ALA A 379 -14.11 -29.61 20.27
CA ALA A 379 -15.29 -29.42 21.10
C ALA A 379 -14.89 -29.12 22.56
N GLY A 380 -15.52 -28.13 23.19
CA GLY A 380 -15.21 -27.75 24.58
C GLY A 380 -15.73 -28.73 25.65
N SER A 381 -16.64 -29.64 25.28
CA SER A 381 -17.13 -30.70 26.16
C SER A 381 -17.44 -31.96 25.35
N VAL A 382 -17.19 -33.12 25.95
CA VAL A 382 -17.42 -34.44 25.34
C VAL A 382 -17.82 -35.45 26.41
N PHE A 383 -18.52 -36.51 26.02
CA PHE A 383 -18.83 -37.60 26.95
C PHE A 383 -17.70 -38.62 27.05
N VAL A 384 -17.58 -39.29 28.21
CA VAL A 384 -16.69 -40.44 28.37
C VAL A 384 -17.06 -41.52 27.36
N GLY A 385 -16.11 -41.92 26.53
CA GLY A 385 -16.30 -42.91 25.47
C GLY A 385 -16.54 -42.31 24.08
N ASP A 386 -16.71 -41.00 23.94
CA ASP A 386 -16.80 -40.36 22.63
C ASP A 386 -15.42 -39.93 22.10
N ASN A 387 -15.37 -39.64 20.80
CA ASN A 387 -14.15 -39.20 20.12
C ASN A 387 -14.07 -37.67 20.10
N LEU A 388 -12.98 -37.12 20.64
CA LEU A 388 -12.56 -35.76 20.41
C LEU A 388 -11.83 -35.65 19.08
N VAL A 389 -12.28 -34.73 18.25
CA VAL A 389 -11.67 -34.43 16.96
C VAL A 389 -10.98 -33.08 17.05
N PHE A 390 -9.65 -33.09 16.95
CA PHE A 390 -8.84 -31.88 16.86
C PHE A 390 -8.57 -31.60 15.38
N GLN A 391 -8.85 -30.40 14.92
CA GLN A 391 -8.59 -29.97 13.54
C GLN A 391 -7.82 -28.67 13.54
N GLY A 392 -6.81 -28.54 12.70
CA GLY A 392 -5.99 -27.33 12.59
C GLY A 392 -5.19 -27.28 11.31
N LYS A 393 -4.43 -26.20 11.14
CA LYS A 393 -3.59 -25.94 9.98
C LYS A 393 -2.15 -25.72 10.43
N LEU A 394 -1.20 -26.33 9.72
CA LEU A 394 0.22 -26.06 9.87
C LEU A 394 0.68 -25.20 8.69
N ILE A 395 1.31 -24.06 8.97
CA ILE A 395 1.91 -23.18 7.96
C ILE A 395 3.42 -23.16 8.16
N ALA A 396 4.17 -23.43 7.10
CA ALA A 396 5.62 -23.32 7.11
C ALA A 396 6.08 -22.08 6.33
N ARG A 397 6.90 -21.23 6.97
CA ARG A 397 7.57 -20.06 6.36
C ARG A 397 9.08 -20.28 6.33
N GLY A 398 9.75 -19.88 5.25
CA GLY A 398 11.22 -20.02 5.11
C GLY A 398 11.73 -21.45 4.89
N PHE A 399 10.87 -22.43 4.62
CA PHE A 399 11.25 -23.84 4.37
C PHE A 399 11.39 -24.22 2.88
N ASN A 400 11.66 -23.24 2.01
CA ASN A 400 11.69 -23.42 0.54
C ASN A 400 12.68 -24.50 0.09
N ASP A 401 13.89 -24.50 0.66
CA ASP A 401 14.96 -25.44 0.34
C ASP A 401 14.72 -26.85 0.92
N GLN A 402 13.64 -27.03 1.69
CA GLN A 402 13.26 -28.27 2.36
C GLN A 402 11.85 -28.72 1.99
N ALA A 403 11.33 -28.31 0.85
CA ALA A 403 10.08 -28.84 0.31
C ALA A 403 10.13 -30.38 0.22
N GLY A 404 9.12 -31.07 0.76
CA GLY A 404 9.11 -32.52 0.90
C GLY A 404 9.65 -33.05 2.25
N LYS A 405 10.20 -32.19 3.12
CA LYS A 405 10.57 -32.56 4.49
C LYS A 405 9.32 -32.96 5.28
N LYS A 406 9.47 -34.00 6.09
CA LYS A 406 8.45 -34.48 7.02
C LYS A 406 8.62 -33.78 8.36
N VAL A 407 7.55 -33.18 8.84
CA VAL A 407 7.44 -32.55 10.17
C VAL A 407 6.39 -33.32 10.97
N LYS A 408 6.63 -33.51 12.26
CA LYS A 408 5.70 -34.18 13.16
C LYS A 408 4.81 -33.16 13.86
N VAL A 409 3.50 -33.38 13.87
CA VAL A 409 2.58 -32.68 14.76
C VAL A 409 2.21 -33.64 15.89
N LEU A 410 2.26 -33.16 17.12
CA LEU A 410 2.05 -33.96 18.33
C LEU A 410 0.79 -33.47 19.05
N LEU A 411 -0.01 -34.41 19.54
CA LEU A 411 -1.11 -34.16 20.45
C LEU A 411 -0.74 -34.70 21.84
N ARG A 412 -0.72 -33.82 22.84
CA ARG A 412 -0.42 -34.13 24.24
C ARG A 412 -1.57 -33.78 25.18
N GLU A 413 -1.64 -34.50 26.30
CA GLU A 413 -2.44 -34.11 27.47
C GLU A 413 -1.52 -33.46 28.49
N LYS A 414 -1.85 -32.23 28.90
CA LYS A 414 -1.10 -31.48 29.92
C LYS A 414 -1.25 -32.15 31.28
N ALA A 415 -0.15 -32.35 31.98
CA ALA A 415 -0.20 -32.98 33.30
C ALA A 415 -0.96 -32.09 34.31
N ARG A 416 -1.88 -32.68 35.07
CA ARG A 416 -2.70 -31.96 36.07
C ARG A 416 -1.91 -31.56 37.33
N ALA A 417 -0.75 -32.18 37.56
CA ALA A 417 0.12 -31.92 38.71
C ALA A 417 1.47 -31.35 38.25
N ALA A 418 1.92 -30.26 38.89
CA ALA A 418 3.21 -29.64 38.61
C ALA A 418 4.36 -30.64 38.88
N GLY A 419 5.14 -30.96 37.85
CA GLY A 419 6.27 -31.90 37.91
C GLY A 419 6.03 -33.26 37.22
N GLN A 420 4.82 -33.56 36.76
CA GLN A 420 4.58 -34.66 35.82
C GLN A 420 4.83 -34.21 34.38
N LYS A 421 5.35 -35.11 33.54
CA LYS A 421 5.51 -34.85 32.10
C LYS A 421 4.18 -34.99 31.39
N ASP A 422 3.96 -34.14 30.41
CA ASP A 422 2.80 -34.23 29.51
C ASP A 422 2.79 -35.57 28.77
N SER A 423 1.60 -36.14 28.62
CA SER A 423 1.42 -37.47 28.03
C SER A 423 1.21 -37.34 26.52
N LEU A 424 2.07 -37.97 25.71
CA LEU A 424 1.89 -38.03 24.26
C LEU A 424 0.73 -38.97 23.91
N LEU A 425 -0.30 -38.43 23.27
CA LEU A 425 -1.49 -39.19 22.89
C LEU A 425 -1.38 -39.72 21.45
N GLN A 426 -1.01 -38.86 20.51
CA GLN A 426 -0.89 -39.17 19.09
C GLN A 426 0.20 -38.32 18.43
N GLU A 427 0.82 -38.85 17.38
CA GLU A 427 1.68 -38.10 16.47
C GLU A 427 1.23 -38.29 15.02
N LYS A 428 1.42 -37.27 14.19
CA LYS A 428 1.13 -37.33 12.76
C LYS A 428 2.26 -36.68 11.97
N GLU A 429 2.77 -37.38 10.97
CA GLU A 429 3.75 -36.82 10.03
C GLU A 429 3.03 -36.05 8.92
N LEU A 430 3.42 -34.81 8.71
CA LEU A 430 2.99 -33.95 7.61
C LEU A 430 4.18 -33.63 6.71
N VAL A 431 3.94 -33.62 5.40
CA VAL A 431 4.98 -33.26 4.41
C VAL A 431 4.80 -31.80 4.05
N LEU A 432 5.86 -31.00 4.20
CA LEU A 432 5.85 -29.59 3.83
C LEU A 432 5.72 -29.45 2.30
N ARG A 433 4.68 -28.74 1.85
CA ARG A 433 4.33 -28.60 0.42
C ARG A 433 4.87 -27.34 -0.26
N GLY A 434 5.41 -26.39 0.52
CA GLY A 434 5.96 -25.13 0.03
C GLY A 434 5.67 -23.99 0.99
N ASN A 435 6.14 -22.77 0.66
CA ASN A 435 5.95 -21.59 1.50
C ASN A 435 4.46 -21.25 1.62
N THR A 436 3.99 -20.95 2.83
CA THR A 436 2.67 -20.36 3.13
C THR A 436 1.43 -21.20 2.80
N GLU A 437 1.54 -22.38 2.16
CA GLU A 437 0.39 -23.25 1.92
C GLU A 437 -0.03 -23.94 3.24
N PRO A 438 -1.28 -23.74 3.72
CA PRO A 438 -1.74 -24.37 4.95
C PRO A 438 -1.95 -25.87 4.76
N ILE A 439 -1.30 -26.68 5.58
CA ILE A 439 -1.48 -28.13 5.60
C ILE A 439 -2.46 -28.48 6.71
N GLU A 440 -3.62 -29.02 6.34
CA GLU A 440 -4.64 -29.42 7.30
C GLU A 440 -4.25 -30.71 8.02
N PHE A 441 -4.45 -30.75 9.33
CA PHE A 441 -4.28 -31.94 10.14
C PHE A 441 -5.49 -32.20 11.01
N ARG A 442 -5.64 -33.47 11.38
CA ARG A 442 -6.73 -33.98 12.20
C ARG A 442 -6.23 -35.09 13.11
N PHE A 443 -6.59 -35.00 14.38
CA PHE A 443 -6.40 -36.05 15.39
C PHE A 443 -7.76 -36.51 15.92
N GLU A 444 -7.85 -37.81 16.23
CA GLU A 444 -9.05 -38.41 16.82
C GLU A 444 -8.66 -39.16 18.08
N TRP A 445 -9.14 -38.69 19.22
CA TRP A 445 -8.79 -39.26 20.52
C TRP A 445 -10.05 -39.60 21.31
N ARG A 446 -10.11 -40.82 21.85
CA ARG A 446 -11.28 -41.30 22.60
C ARG A 446 -11.14 -40.97 24.08
N ALA A 447 -12.08 -40.21 24.62
CA ALA A 447 -12.10 -39.86 26.04
C ALA A 447 -12.42 -41.09 26.91
N ARG A 448 -11.59 -41.37 27.93
CA ARG A 448 -11.77 -42.55 28.80
C ARG A 448 -12.09 -42.21 30.25
N GLU A 449 -11.71 -41.01 30.68
CA GLU A 449 -11.81 -40.55 32.06
C GLU A 449 -12.48 -39.19 32.08
N ALA A 450 -13.40 -39.01 33.02
CA ALA A 450 -14.09 -37.75 33.22
C ALA A 450 -13.20 -36.69 33.91
N GLY A 451 -13.58 -35.43 33.73
CA GLY A 451 -12.97 -34.26 34.31
C GLY A 451 -12.43 -33.27 33.26
N GLU A 452 -11.96 -32.14 33.75
CA GLU A 452 -11.34 -31.09 32.93
C GLU A 452 -9.93 -31.51 32.50
N LYS A 453 -9.70 -31.55 31.19
CA LYS A 453 -8.42 -31.92 30.59
C LYS A 453 -7.95 -30.79 29.67
N THR A 454 -6.69 -30.41 29.78
CA THR A 454 -6.05 -29.47 28.87
C THR A 454 -5.21 -30.25 27.87
N PHE A 455 -5.49 -30.06 26.59
CA PHE A 455 -4.75 -30.67 25.49
C PHE A 455 -3.82 -29.66 24.85
N ILE A 456 -2.65 -30.11 24.44
CA ILE A 456 -1.63 -29.30 23.77
C ILE A 456 -1.39 -29.92 22.40
N VAL A 457 -1.64 -29.14 21.35
CA VAL A 457 -1.16 -29.46 20.01
C VAL A 457 0.14 -28.71 19.79
N GLU A 458 1.22 -29.43 19.52
CA GLU A 458 2.55 -28.83 19.37
C GLU A 458 3.26 -29.36 18.12
N VAL A 459 4.17 -28.57 17.59
CA VAL A 459 5.11 -28.95 16.53
C VAL A 459 6.52 -28.81 17.08
N PRO A 460 7.37 -29.87 17.06
CA PRO A 460 8.74 -29.76 17.50
C PRO A 460 9.49 -28.67 16.74
N VAL A 461 10.30 -27.91 17.48
CA VAL A 461 11.13 -26.82 16.93
C VAL A 461 12.11 -27.37 15.91
N GLU A 462 12.10 -26.81 14.71
CA GLU A 462 13.08 -27.14 13.68
C GLU A 462 14.31 -26.21 13.70
N GLU A 463 15.42 -26.69 13.14
CA GLU A 463 16.68 -25.97 13.12
C GLU A 463 16.60 -24.67 12.29
N GLY A 464 16.83 -23.55 12.98
CA GLY A 464 16.80 -22.20 12.41
C GLY A 464 15.49 -21.44 12.60
N GLU A 465 14.54 -21.98 13.37
CA GLU A 465 13.35 -21.24 13.79
C GLU A 465 13.69 -20.12 14.79
N VAL A 466 13.05 -18.97 14.60
CA VAL A 466 13.26 -17.77 15.42
C VAL A 466 12.08 -17.52 16.37
N ALA A 467 10.85 -17.64 15.86
CA ALA A 467 9.63 -17.63 16.68
C ALA A 467 9.31 -19.07 17.09
N LEU A 468 9.00 -19.27 18.37
CA LEU A 468 8.79 -20.60 18.98
C LEU A 468 7.46 -20.68 19.74
N ASP A 469 6.81 -19.55 19.94
CA ASP A 469 5.56 -19.40 20.69
C ASP A 469 4.33 -19.79 19.87
N ASP A 470 4.41 -19.70 18.55
CA ASP A 470 3.37 -20.08 17.59
C ASP A 470 3.43 -21.55 17.14
N ASN A 471 4.37 -22.33 17.67
CA ASN A 471 4.48 -23.76 17.48
C ASN A 471 3.51 -24.58 18.36
N THR A 472 2.80 -23.92 19.29
CA THR A 472 1.98 -24.60 20.32
C THR A 472 0.57 -23.99 20.43
N ALA A 473 -0.44 -24.84 20.61
CA ALA A 473 -1.83 -24.43 20.86
C ALA A 473 -2.46 -25.26 21.99
N GLU A 474 -2.86 -24.60 23.08
CA GLU A 474 -3.55 -25.22 24.21
C GLU A 474 -5.08 -25.15 24.06
N ARG A 475 -5.80 -26.22 24.44
CA ARG A 475 -7.26 -26.31 24.42
C ARG A 475 -7.79 -27.03 25.66
N ASP A 476 -8.68 -26.37 26.38
CA ASP A 476 -9.39 -26.95 27.52
C ASP A 476 -10.67 -27.66 27.06
N VAL A 477 -10.84 -28.89 27.53
CA VAL A 477 -12.00 -29.72 27.21
C VAL A 477 -12.52 -30.36 28.49
N THR A 478 -13.82 -30.26 28.71
CA THR A 478 -14.50 -30.90 29.83
C THR A 478 -15.01 -32.28 29.41
N VAL A 479 -14.47 -33.35 29.98
CA VAL A 479 -15.01 -34.70 29.77
C VAL A 479 -16.06 -34.97 30.82
N VAL A 480 -17.31 -35.13 30.40
CA VAL A 480 -18.45 -35.37 31.28
C VAL A 480 -18.77 -36.86 31.31
N GLU A 481 -19.08 -37.42 32.48
CA GLU A 481 -19.58 -38.79 32.57
C GLU A 481 -20.89 -38.94 31.81
N ILE A 482 -21.07 -40.08 31.13
CA ILE A 482 -22.36 -40.43 30.55
C ILE A 482 -23.33 -40.70 31.70
N ARG A 483 -24.24 -39.77 31.95
CA ARG A 483 -25.45 -40.03 32.73
C ARG A 483 -26.39 -40.91 31.88
N THR A 484 -27.00 -41.92 32.50
CA THR A 484 -28.07 -42.70 31.87
C THR A 484 -29.23 -41.78 31.50
N LEU A 485 -29.48 -41.63 30.19
CA LEU A 485 -30.62 -40.88 29.67
C LEU A 485 -31.92 -41.61 29.97
N LYS A 486 -32.81 -41.01 30.75
CA LYS A 486 -34.12 -41.59 31.08
C LYS A 486 -35.14 -41.12 30.05
N VAL A 487 -35.60 -42.05 29.21
CA VAL A 487 -36.52 -41.77 28.11
C VAL A 487 -37.91 -42.30 28.46
N LEU A 488 -38.90 -41.43 28.40
CA LEU A 488 -40.32 -41.80 28.48
C LEU A 488 -40.91 -41.79 27.06
N TYR A 489 -41.34 -42.95 26.56
CA TYR A 489 -42.03 -43.06 25.28
C TYR A 489 -43.53 -43.21 25.49
N VAL A 490 -44.29 -42.15 25.20
CA VAL A 490 -45.75 -42.12 25.27
C VAL A 490 -46.29 -42.26 23.84
N GLU A 491 -47.09 -43.28 23.58
CA GLU A 491 -47.68 -43.52 22.27
C GLU A 491 -49.20 -43.75 22.38
N GLY A 492 -49.96 -43.28 21.39
CA GLY A 492 -51.41 -43.50 21.31
C GLY A 492 -51.77 -44.99 21.22
N TYR A 493 -51.21 -45.69 20.24
CA TYR A 493 -51.51 -47.09 19.95
C TYR A 493 -50.28 -47.81 19.34
N ALA A 494 -50.28 -49.14 19.33
CA ALA A 494 -49.11 -49.95 18.97
C ALA A 494 -48.83 -50.04 17.45
N ARG A 495 -48.62 -48.90 16.79
CA ARG A 495 -48.22 -48.77 15.38
C ARG A 495 -46.82 -49.28 15.08
N TRP A 496 -46.45 -49.32 13.80
CA TRP A 496 -45.15 -49.82 13.37
C TRP A 496 -43.98 -49.03 13.98
N GLU A 497 -44.10 -47.70 14.04
CA GLU A 497 -43.13 -46.78 14.63
C GLU A 497 -42.89 -47.11 16.11
N TYR A 498 -43.95 -47.37 16.87
CA TYR A 498 -43.85 -47.79 18.26
C TYR A 498 -43.08 -49.09 18.41
N ARG A 499 -43.46 -50.12 17.64
CA ARG A 499 -42.83 -51.44 17.69
C ARG A 499 -41.34 -51.35 17.34
N TYR A 500 -41.02 -50.61 16.28
CA TYR A 500 -39.66 -50.44 15.79
C TYR A 500 -38.81 -49.62 16.76
N LEU A 501 -39.26 -48.42 17.13
CA LEU A 501 -38.52 -47.53 18.04
C LEU A 501 -38.33 -48.14 19.42
N LYS A 502 -39.37 -48.77 19.99
CA LYS A 502 -39.27 -49.44 21.29
C LYS A 502 -38.23 -50.57 21.24
N THR A 503 -38.28 -51.43 20.23
CA THR A 503 -37.32 -52.55 20.09
C THR A 503 -35.90 -52.04 19.90
N LEU A 504 -35.71 -51.00 19.08
CA LEU A 504 -34.41 -50.38 18.85
C LEU A 504 -33.83 -49.79 20.14
N LEU A 505 -34.62 -48.97 20.85
CA LEU A 505 -34.20 -48.32 22.09
C LEU A 505 -33.95 -49.33 23.22
N GLU A 506 -34.76 -50.39 23.33
CA GLU A 506 -34.51 -51.48 24.28
C GLU A 506 -33.22 -52.23 23.98
N ARG A 507 -32.94 -52.49 22.70
CA ARG A 507 -31.70 -53.15 22.30
C ARG A 507 -30.49 -52.28 22.63
N GLU A 508 -30.52 -50.99 22.31
CA GLU A 508 -29.42 -50.07 22.59
C GLU A 508 -29.23 -49.86 24.10
N SER A 509 -30.31 -49.82 24.88
CA SER A 509 -30.26 -49.85 26.36
C SER A 509 -29.56 -51.11 26.91
N ARG A 510 -29.68 -52.26 26.23
CA ARG A 510 -29.10 -53.56 26.65
C ARG A 510 -27.76 -53.90 26.00
N ARG A 511 -27.27 -53.10 25.04
CA ARG A 511 -26.17 -53.46 24.14
C ARG A 511 -24.81 -53.63 24.84
N LEU A 512 -24.61 -53.05 26.02
CA LEU A 512 -23.37 -53.11 26.77
C LEU A 512 -23.65 -53.45 28.24
N PRO A 513 -23.11 -54.56 28.81
CA PRO A 513 -23.39 -54.99 30.19
C PRO A 513 -23.11 -53.92 31.27
N ASN A 514 -22.24 -52.96 30.97
CA ASN A 514 -21.77 -51.92 31.89
C ASN A 514 -21.99 -50.48 31.37
N ASN A 515 -22.65 -50.28 30.23
CA ASN A 515 -22.94 -48.94 29.70
C ASN A 515 -24.46 -48.77 29.56
N LYS A 516 -25.09 -48.24 30.61
CA LYS A 516 -26.51 -47.86 30.60
C LYS A 516 -26.62 -46.45 30.01
N THR A 517 -26.36 -46.28 28.72
CA THR A 517 -26.46 -44.96 28.08
C THR A 517 -27.90 -44.43 28.13
N MET A 518 -28.90 -45.33 28.12
CA MET A 518 -30.31 -44.97 28.19
C MET A 518 -31.14 -45.99 28.99
N GLU A 519 -32.17 -45.51 29.68
CA GLU A 519 -33.23 -46.30 30.32
C GLU A 519 -34.57 -45.92 29.67
N LEU A 520 -35.28 -46.90 29.11
CA LEU A 520 -36.57 -46.69 28.46
C LEU A 520 -37.74 -47.10 29.37
N LYS A 521 -38.71 -46.20 29.51
CA LYS A 521 -40.06 -46.51 29.98
C LYS A 521 -41.06 -46.12 28.90
N ALA A 522 -42.06 -46.97 28.65
CA ALA A 522 -43.07 -46.75 27.63
C ALA A 522 -44.47 -46.68 28.25
N PHE A 523 -45.37 -45.89 27.68
CA PHE A 523 -46.79 -45.86 28.03
C PHE A 523 -47.61 -45.91 26.73
N LEU A 524 -48.66 -46.74 26.72
CA LEU A 524 -49.61 -46.84 25.62
C LEU A 524 -50.98 -46.35 26.07
N GLN A 525 -51.54 -45.36 25.36
CA GLN A 525 -52.86 -44.80 25.65
C GLN A 525 -53.98 -45.81 25.40
N GLU A 526 -53.90 -46.58 24.31
CA GLU A 526 -54.85 -47.64 23.94
C GLU A 526 -54.20 -49.03 24.01
N PRO A 527 -53.96 -49.59 25.22
CA PRO A 527 -53.30 -50.88 25.37
C PRO A 527 -54.21 -52.07 25.00
N GLU A 528 -55.50 -51.83 24.77
CA GLU A 528 -56.52 -52.83 24.40
C GLU A 528 -56.31 -53.35 22.98
N LEU A 529 -55.95 -52.47 22.02
CA LEU A 529 -55.65 -52.84 20.63
C LEU A 529 -54.34 -53.65 20.46
N ALA A 530 -53.57 -53.75 21.54
CA ALA A 530 -52.31 -54.49 21.63
C ALA A 530 -52.45 -55.89 22.26
N LYS A 531 -53.65 -56.27 22.73
CA LYS A 531 -53.90 -57.43 23.61
C LYS A 531 -53.51 -58.80 23.03
N ALA A 532 -53.37 -58.96 21.72
CA ALA A 532 -52.97 -60.24 21.13
C ALA A 532 -51.46 -60.55 21.31
N GLU A 533 -50.60 -59.54 21.45
CA GLU A 533 -49.14 -59.69 21.34
C GLU A 533 -48.36 -59.17 22.57
N LEU A 534 -48.92 -58.21 23.33
CA LEU A 534 -48.25 -57.60 24.49
C LEU A 534 -48.81 -58.16 25.80
N ARG A 535 -48.29 -59.32 26.25
CA ARG A 535 -48.50 -59.76 27.64
C ARG A 535 -47.76 -58.78 28.55
N ARG A 536 -48.48 -57.80 29.11
CA ARG A 536 -47.96 -56.75 30.02
C ARG A 536 -47.11 -57.30 31.17
N GLU A 537 -47.37 -58.53 31.61
CA GLU A 537 -46.61 -59.22 32.67
C GLU A 537 -45.16 -59.56 32.28
N GLN A 538 -44.83 -59.59 30.99
CA GLN A 538 -43.48 -59.91 30.51
C GLN A 538 -42.65 -58.68 30.11
N ASP A 539 -43.28 -57.50 29.99
CA ASP A 539 -42.65 -56.30 29.46
C ASP A 539 -42.33 -55.27 30.57
N ARG A 540 -41.11 -55.33 31.10
CA ARG A 540 -40.65 -54.51 32.24
C ARG A 540 -40.48 -53.01 31.89
N THR A 541 -40.54 -52.63 30.62
CA THR A 541 -40.42 -51.22 30.18
C THR A 541 -41.77 -50.53 30.13
N LEU A 542 -42.88 -51.26 30.07
CA LEU A 542 -44.22 -50.69 29.96
C LEU A 542 -44.74 -50.21 31.32
N LEU A 543 -45.20 -48.96 31.38
CA LEU A 543 -45.82 -48.33 32.54
C LEU A 543 -47.34 -48.54 32.54
N PRO A 544 -47.95 -48.81 33.70
CA PRO A 544 -49.40 -48.96 33.82
C PRO A 544 -50.16 -47.63 33.80
N HIS A 545 -49.51 -46.53 34.16
CA HIS A 545 -50.10 -45.19 34.21
C HIS A 545 -49.06 -44.14 33.80
N LEU A 546 -49.54 -42.97 33.37
CA LEU A 546 -48.68 -41.82 33.10
C LEU A 546 -47.98 -41.34 34.38
N PRO A 547 -46.69 -40.97 34.33
CA PRO A 547 -45.96 -40.40 35.47
C PRO A 547 -46.56 -39.08 35.95
N THR A 548 -46.62 -38.86 37.26
CA THR A 548 -47.02 -37.58 37.88
C THR A 548 -46.04 -36.45 37.52
N ARG A 549 -46.44 -35.17 37.68
CA ARG A 549 -45.54 -34.03 37.51
C ARG A 549 -44.24 -34.21 38.29
N ASP A 550 -44.32 -34.58 39.56
CA ASP A 550 -43.13 -34.75 40.41
C ASP A 550 -42.22 -35.87 39.88
N GLN A 551 -42.78 -37.00 39.46
CA GLN A 551 -42.01 -38.09 38.85
C GLN A 551 -41.39 -37.68 37.51
N LEU A 552 -42.08 -36.86 36.71
CA LEU A 552 -41.55 -36.34 35.44
C LEU A 552 -40.39 -35.36 35.70
N MET A 553 -40.55 -34.51 36.71
CA MET A 553 -39.67 -33.38 37.01
C MET A 553 -38.49 -33.71 37.93
N ASP A 554 -38.52 -34.86 38.63
CA ASP A 554 -37.47 -35.24 39.58
C ASP A 554 -36.06 -35.17 38.95
N ARG A 555 -35.10 -34.62 39.70
CA ARG A 555 -33.73 -34.36 39.21
C ARG A 555 -32.88 -35.62 39.07
N VAL A 556 -33.15 -36.62 39.90
CA VAL A 556 -32.36 -37.86 40.03
C VAL A 556 -33.05 -39.01 39.31
N ASN A 557 -34.36 -39.15 39.51
CA ASN A 557 -35.21 -40.23 39.05
C ASN A 557 -36.17 -39.86 37.92
N GLY A 558 -36.33 -38.58 37.61
CA GLY A 558 -37.20 -38.15 36.54
C GLY A 558 -36.61 -38.38 35.16
N TYR A 559 -37.40 -38.07 34.14
CA TYR A 559 -37.04 -38.28 32.74
C TYR A 559 -36.20 -37.13 32.20
N ASP A 560 -35.38 -37.40 31.18
CA ASP A 560 -34.57 -36.40 30.50
C ASP A 560 -35.17 -36.07 29.12
N VAL A 561 -35.78 -37.07 28.45
CA VAL A 561 -36.45 -36.92 27.15
C VAL A 561 -37.80 -37.62 27.16
N VAL A 562 -38.81 -36.97 26.60
CA VAL A 562 -40.12 -37.57 26.32
C VAL A 562 -40.30 -37.70 24.81
N ILE A 563 -40.60 -38.91 24.35
CA ILE A 563 -41.02 -39.19 22.98
C ILE A 563 -42.54 -39.28 22.99
N LEU A 564 -43.21 -38.49 22.17
CA LEU A 564 -44.66 -38.44 22.07
C LEU A 564 -45.09 -38.91 20.67
N GLY A 565 -45.78 -40.03 20.58
CA GLY A 565 -46.29 -40.60 19.33
C GLY A 565 -47.81 -40.58 19.28
N ASP A 566 -48.36 -39.96 18.23
CA ASP A 566 -49.78 -40.02 17.82
C ASP A 566 -50.84 -40.15 18.93
N ILE A 567 -50.70 -39.37 20.00
CA ILE A 567 -51.62 -39.37 21.14
C ILE A 567 -52.86 -38.52 20.86
N ASP A 568 -54.02 -38.96 21.36
CA ASP A 568 -55.19 -38.09 21.45
C ASP A 568 -55.07 -37.21 22.71
N PRO A 569 -55.05 -35.86 22.60
CA PRO A 569 -54.94 -34.98 23.76
C PRO A 569 -56.19 -35.01 24.66
N ASN A 570 -57.34 -35.48 24.15
CA ASN A 570 -58.59 -35.53 24.91
C ASN A 570 -59.34 -36.86 24.66
N PRO A 571 -58.83 -38.00 25.17
CA PRO A 571 -59.39 -39.33 24.89
C PRO A 571 -60.66 -39.64 25.73
N GLY A 572 -61.07 -38.77 26.66
CA GLY A 572 -62.25 -38.94 27.52
C GLY A 572 -62.04 -38.44 28.96
N GLU A 573 -63.15 -38.32 29.71
CA GLU A 573 -63.20 -37.65 31.04
C GLU A 573 -62.36 -38.32 32.14
N ASN A 574 -62.09 -39.63 32.05
CA ASN A 574 -61.33 -40.38 33.06
C ASN A 574 -59.83 -40.52 32.76
N SER A 575 -59.32 -39.78 31.77
CA SER A 575 -57.91 -39.85 31.37
C SER A 575 -57.10 -38.71 31.96
N ARG A 576 -55.92 -39.02 32.50
CA ARG A 576 -54.93 -38.03 32.96
C ARG A 576 -54.15 -37.37 31.80
N MET A 577 -54.49 -37.68 30.56
CA MET A 577 -53.77 -37.15 29.40
C MET A 577 -53.74 -35.61 29.36
N PRO A 578 -54.86 -34.88 29.57
CA PRO A 578 -54.84 -33.41 29.53
C PRO A 578 -53.93 -32.78 30.58
N GLU A 579 -53.89 -33.33 31.81
CA GLU A 579 -52.98 -32.88 32.86
C GLU A 579 -51.53 -33.21 32.53
N PHE A 580 -51.27 -34.42 32.01
CA PHE A 580 -49.92 -34.82 31.60
C PHE A 580 -49.37 -33.92 30.49
N LEU A 581 -50.21 -33.46 29.55
CA LEU A 581 -49.77 -32.51 28.53
C LEU A 581 -49.37 -31.15 29.12
N LYS A 582 -50.04 -30.68 30.18
CA LYS A 582 -49.62 -29.48 30.93
C LYS A 582 -48.30 -29.74 31.66
N ASP A 583 -48.18 -30.88 32.33
CA ASP A 583 -46.94 -31.29 33.00
C ASP A 583 -45.76 -31.38 32.00
N LEU A 584 -46.02 -31.78 30.75
CA LEU A 584 -45.03 -31.85 29.69
C LEU A 584 -44.58 -30.47 29.19
N VAL A 585 -45.47 -29.48 29.18
CA VAL A 585 -45.10 -28.07 28.91
C VAL A 585 -44.15 -27.57 30.00
N ASP A 586 -44.47 -27.82 31.27
CA ASP A 586 -43.62 -27.45 32.40
C ASP A 586 -42.28 -28.21 32.36
N PHE A 587 -42.29 -29.47 31.91
CA PHE A 587 -41.07 -30.26 31.70
C PHE A 587 -40.09 -29.63 30.70
N VAL A 588 -40.61 -29.14 29.56
CA VAL A 588 -39.77 -28.48 28.56
C VAL A 588 -39.34 -27.09 29.03
N ARG A 589 -40.25 -26.30 29.63
CA ARG A 589 -40.00 -24.90 30.01
C ARG A 589 -39.20 -24.72 31.30
N GLU A 590 -39.55 -25.45 32.36
CA GLU A 590 -38.97 -25.27 33.70
C GLU A 590 -37.76 -26.18 33.93
N LYS A 591 -37.83 -27.45 33.51
CA LYS A 591 -36.73 -28.43 33.71
C LYS A 591 -35.72 -28.40 32.56
N GLY A 592 -36.11 -27.94 31.37
CA GLY A 592 -35.27 -28.01 30.17
C GLY A 592 -35.19 -29.42 29.58
N GLY A 593 -36.21 -30.25 29.80
CA GLY A 593 -36.27 -31.60 29.26
C GLY A 593 -36.52 -31.62 27.75
N GLY A 594 -36.02 -32.66 27.07
CA GLY A 594 -36.18 -32.81 25.63
C GLY A 594 -37.55 -33.37 25.25
N LEU A 595 -38.17 -32.83 24.20
CA LEU A 595 -39.40 -33.37 23.61
C LEU A 595 -39.14 -33.79 22.16
N LEU A 596 -39.45 -35.05 21.85
CA LEU A 596 -39.47 -35.57 20.49
C LEU A 596 -40.91 -35.91 20.11
N LEU A 597 -41.45 -35.25 19.09
CA LEU A 597 -42.78 -35.56 18.56
C LEU A 597 -42.65 -36.47 17.33
N VAL A 598 -43.38 -37.58 17.34
CA VAL A 598 -43.55 -38.48 16.20
C VAL A 598 -44.98 -38.34 15.70
N ALA A 599 -45.15 -37.61 14.61
CA ALA A 599 -46.43 -37.43 13.95
C ALA A 599 -47.07 -38.79 13.57
N GLY A 600 -48.40 -38.89 13.56
CA GLY A 600 -49.12 -40.09 13.15
C GLY A 600 -50.47 -39.81 12.49
N GLU A 601 -51.13 -40.89 12.08
CA GLU A 601 -52.27 -40.85 11.17
C GLU A 601 -53.56 -40.35 11.83
N ARG A 602 -53.68 -40.47 13.16
CA ARG A 602 -54.96 -40.22 13.86
C ARG A 602 -55.06 -38.86 14.52
N SER A 603 -53.98 -38.41 15.15
CA SER A 603 -54.02 -37.32 16.12
C SER A 603 -52.89 -36.31 15.94
N ALA A 604 -51.63 -36.72 15.95
CA ALA A 604 -50.49 -35.80 15.88
C ALA A 604 -50.08 -35.51 14.42
N PRO A 605 -49.92 -34.24 13.99
CA PRO A 605 -49.92 -33.04 14.81
C PRO A 605 -51.29 -32.34 14.93
N HIS A 606 -52.27 -32.69 14.09
CA HIS A 606 -53.53 -31.94 13.90
C HIS A 606 -54.34 -31.69 15.16
N LYS A 607 -54.60 -32.73 15.97
CA LYS A 607 -55.34 -32.61 17.23
C LYS A 607 -54.54 -31.89 18.31
N LEU A 608 -53.21 -31.80 18.19
CA LEU A 608 -52.36 -31.11 19.16
C LEU A 608 -52.44 -29.58 19.03
N ARG A 609 -53.04 -29.06 17.95
CA ARG A 609 -53.21 -27.62 17.68
C ARG A 609 -53.85 -26.87 18.84
N ASP A 610 -54.92 -27.42 19.41
CA ASP A 610 -55.67 -26.80 20.50
C ASP A 610 -55.26 -27.35 21.88
N SER A 611 -54.16 -28.10 21.94
CA SER A 611 -53.60 -28.66 23.17
C SER A 611 -52.61 -27.68 23.83
N PRO A 612 -52.30 -27.86 25.13
CA PRO A 612 -51.26 -27.09 25.81
C PRO A 612 -49.89 -27.15 25.13
N LEU A 613 -49.62 -28.19 24.32
CA LEU A 613 -48.33 -28.35 23.64
C LEU A 613 -48.10 -27.34 22.51
N ARG A 614 -49.14 -26.65 22.02
CA ARG A 614 -49.05 -25.72 20.89
C ARG A 614 -47.85 -24.78 20.98
N ASP A 615 -47.62 -24.19 22.16
CA ASP A 615 -46.58 -23.17 22.35
C ASP A 615 -45.15 -23.73 22.36
N ILE A 616 -44.96 -25.05 22.45
CA ILE A 616 -43.65 -25.69 22.51
C ILE A 616 -43.34 -26.55 21.28
N LEU A 617 -44.30 -26.68 20.36
CA LEU A 617 -44.08 -27.40 19.11
C LEU A 617 -43.23 -26.55 18.15
N PRO A 618 -42.24 -27.14 17.45
CA PRO A 618 -41.40 -26.44 16.49
C PRO A 618 -42.10 -26.23 15.12
N ILE A 619 -43.43 -26.35 15.07
CA ILE A 619 -44.27 -26.23 13.87
C ILE A 619 -45.58 -25.52 14.23
N ASP A 620 -46.17 -24.83 13.26
CA ASP A 620 -47.46 -24.12 13.40
C ASP A 620 -48.58 -24.94 12.76
N VAL A 621 -49.27 -25.76 13.56
CA VAL A 621 -50.32 -26.64 13.03
C VAL A 621 -51.49 -25.83 12.41
N THR A 622 -51.55 -25.81 11.08
CA THR A 622 -52.51 -25.00 10.31
C THR A 622 -53.85 -25.70 10.07
N SER A 623 -53.88 -27.03 10.00
CA SER A 623 -55.11 -27.82 9.78
C SER A 623 -55.53 -28.65 11.01
N ASP A 624 -56.84 -28.81 11.17
CA ASP A 624 -57.47 -29.63 12.22
C ASP A 624 -57.59 -31.12 11.83
N ARG A 625 -57.26 -31.47 10.58
CA ARG A 625 -57.39 -32.82 10.04
C ARG A 625 -56.17 -33.22 9.21
N PRO A 626 -55.81 -34.52 9.23
CA PRO A 626 -54.81 -35.05 8.32
C PRO A 626 -55.24 -34.86 6.86
N PRO A 627 -54.26 -34.71 5.93
CA PRO A 627 -54.55 -34.67 4.51
C PRO A 627 -55.37 -35.89 4.09
N ALA A 628 -56.39 -35.70 3.26
CA ALA A 628 -57.15 -36.82 2.71
C ALA A 628 -56.21 -37.73 1.90
N GLU A 629 -56.31 -39.05 2.09
CA GLU A 629 -55.52 -39.98 1.28
C GLU A 629 -55.94 -39.87 -0.19
N PRO A 630 -54.99 -39.71 -1.12
CA PRO A 630 -55.31 -39.67 -2.54
C PRO A 630 -55.90 -41.01 -3.01
N GLU A 631 -56.99 -40.96 -3.76
CA GLU A 631 -57.72 -42.14 -4.26
C GLU A 631 -56.85 -43.10 -5.10
N THR A 632 -55.76 -42.60 -5.69
CA THR A 632 -54.80 -43.38 -6.51
C THR A 632 -53.65 -44.01 -5.69
N GLY A 633 -53.69 -43.91 -4.36
CA GLY A 633 -52.57 -44.25 -3.49
C GLY A 633 -51.45 -43.22 -3.54
N ARG A 634 -50.53 -43.29 -2.57
CA ARG A 634 -49.39 -42.36 -2.45
C ARG A 634 -48.30 -42.71 -3.46
N GLY A 635 -48.41 -42.14 -4.66
CA GLY A 635 -47.43 -42.27 -5.75
C GLY A 635 -46.11 -41.53 -5.47
N GLU A 636 -45.23 -41.44 -6.47
CA GLU A 636 -43.88 -40.84 -6.33
C GLU A 636 -43.88 -39.38 -5.83
N SER A 637 -44.96 -38.63 -6.08
CA SER A 637 -45.15 -37.24 -5.66
C SER A 637 -45.34 -37.05 -4.15
N TYR A 638 -45.57 -38.12 -3.39
CA TYR A 638 -45.76 -38.08 -1.92
C TYR A 638 -44.50 -38.46 -1.13
N ARG A 639 -43.36 -38.72 -1.80
CA ARG A 639 -42.09 -39.07 -1.17
C ARG A 639 -41.45 -37.84 -0.54
N TYR A 640 -41.37 -37.82 0.79
CA TYR A 640 -40.60 -36.83 1.51
C TYR A 640 -39.21 -37.38 1.85
N ARG A 641 -38.16 -36.66 1.50
CA ARG A 641 -36.80 -36.94 1.98
C ARG A 641 -36.37 -35.80 2.90
N PRO A 642 -36.02 -36.08 4.16
CA PRO A 642 -35.51 -35.06 5.06
C PRO A 642 -34.23 -34.44 4.49
N GLU A 643 -34.21 -33.11 4.40
CA GLU A 643 -33.01 -32.36 4.02
C GLU A 643 -32.55 -31.48 5.17
N LEU A 644 -31.23 -31.42 5.38
CA LEU A 644 -30.66 -30.53 6.38
C LEU A 644 -30.80 -29.07 5.93
N THR A 645 -31.36 -28.25 6.82
CA THR A 645 -31.34 -26.79 6.70
C THR A 645 -29.89 -26.27 6.68
N PRO A 646 -29.64 -25.04 6.18
CA PRO A 646 -28.30 -24.45 6.20
C PRO A 646 -27.67 -24.38 7.61
N VAL A 647 -28.50 -24.23 8.65
CA VAL A 647 -28.05 -24.28 10.05
C VAL A 647 -27.72 -25.71 10.46
N GLY A 648 -28.59 -26.68 10.14
CA GLY A 648 -28.37 -28.09 10.43
C GLY A 648 -27.07 -28.65 9.82
N ARG A 649 -26.71 -28.23 8.59
CA ARG A 649 -25.46 -28.67 7.93
C ARG A 649 -24.19 -28.31 8.70
N ARG A 650 -24.22 -27.26 9.53
CA ARG A 650 -23.07 -26.82 10.34
C ARG A 650 -23.12 -27.35 11.78
N HIS A 651 -24.24 -27.95 12.19
CA HIS A 651 -24.43 -28.37 13.56
C HIS A 651 -23.82 -29.77 13.79
N PRO A 652 -22.95 -29.97 14.80
CA PRO A 652 -22.26 -31.24 15.03
C PRO A 652 -23.19 -32.45 15.21
N ILE A 653 -24.40 -32.26 15.72
CA ILE A 653 -25.40 -33.33 15.94
C ILE A 653 -25.77 -34.11 14.67
N PHE A 654 -25.63 -33.49 13.49
CA PHE A 654 -25.96 -34.10 12.21
C PHE A 654 -24.72 -34.63 11.46
N SER A 655 -23.54 -34.57 12.10
CA SER A 655 -22.29 -35.14 11.60
C SER A 655 -22.18 -36.58 12.09
N PHE A 656 -22.62 -37.52 11.26
CA PHE A 656 -22.55 -38.96 11.59
C PHE A 656 -21.14 -39.54 11.42
N ASN A 657 -20.28 -38.93 10.60
CA ASN A 657 -18.92 -39.36 10.34
C ASN A 657 -17.99 -38.18 10.00
N ALA A 658 -16.69 -38.45 10.14
CA ALA A 658 -15.57 -37.53 9.96
C ALA A 658 -15.50 -36.81 8.61
N GLU A 659 -15.94 -37.44 7.52
CA GLU A 659 -15.58 -36.97 6.17
C GLU A 659 -16.72 -36.39 5.35
N ASP A 660 -18.00 -36.70 5.62
CA ASP A 660 -19.13 -36.00 4.96
C ASP A 660 -20.47 -36.49 5.53
N GLY A 661 -21.25 -35.62 6.18
CA GLY A 661 -22.60 -35.96 6.66
C GLY A 661 -23.65 -35.94 5.53
N GLU A 662 -23.41 -35.17 4.47
CA GLU A 662 -24.36 -34.92 3.38
C GLU A 662 -24.74 -36.17 2.55
N PRO A 663 -23.82 -37.11 2.23
CA PRO A 663 -24.14 -38.35 1.53
C PRO A 663 -25.12 -39.24 2.31
N ILE A 664 -25.03 -39.27 3.64
CA ILE A 664 -25.90 -40.11 4.48
C ILE A 664 -27.34 -39.62 4.41
N TRP A 665 -27.57 -38.32 4.59
CA TRP A 665 -28.90 -37.72 4.45
C TRP A 665 -29.49 -37.91 3.05
N LYS A 666 -28.66 -37.80 2.00
CA LYS A 666 -29.08 -38.07 0.61
C LYS A 666 -29.41 -39.54 0.33
N SER A 667 -28.86 -40.47 1.13
CA SER A 667 -29.08 -41.92 1.01
C SER A 667 -30.29 -42.44 1.81
N LEU A 668 -30.94 -41.59 2.62
CA LEU A 668 -32.10 -42.00 3.40
C LEU A 668 -33.26 -42.43 2.49
N GLN A 669 -33.95 -43.49 2.92
CA GLN A 669 -35.17 -43.94 2.23
C GLN A 669 -36.24 -42.84 2.33
N PRO A 670 -36.98 -42.58 1.24
CA PRO A 670 -38.07 -41.61 1.28
C PRO A 670 -39.17 -42.07 2.25
N MET A 671 -39.70 -41.13 3.02
CA MET A 671 -40.88 -41.30 3.84
C MET A 671 -42.13 -41.15 2.97
N TYR A 672 -43.05 -42.10 3.11
CA TYR A 672 -44.33 -42.10 2.39
C TYR A 672 -45.47 -41.53 3.21
N TRP A 673 -45.22 -41.23 4.48
CA TRP A 673 -46.13 -40.58 5.40
C TRP A 673 -45.38 -39.43 6.09
N TRP A 674 -45.93 -38.23 6.02
CA TRP A 674 -45.45 -37.02 6.68
C TRP A 674 -46.62 -36.05 6.83
N ALA A 675 -46.49 -35.09 7.74
CA ALA A 675 -47.50 -34.07 7.99
C ALA A 675 -46.87 -32.68 7.93
N GLU A 676 -47.62 -31.70 7.39
CA GLU A 676 -47.27 -30.28 7.43
C GLU A 676 -47.90 -29.62 8.65
N GLY A 677 -47.11 -28.79 9.32
CA GLY A 677 -47.59 -27.76 10.25
C GLY A 677 -47.04 -26.42 9.82
#